data_AF-A0A2Z6PGR0-F1
#
_entry.id   AF-A0A2Z6PGR0-F1
#
_cell.length_a   1.000
_cell.length_b   1.000
_cell.length_c   1.000
_cell.angle_alpha   90.00
_cell.angle_beta   90.00
_cell.angle_gamma   90.00
#
_symmetry.space_group_name_H-M   'P 1'
#
loop_
_entity.id
_entity.type
_entity.pdbx_description
1 polymer ?
#
loop_
_entity_poly.entity_id
_entity_poly.type
_entity_poly.pdbx_seq_one_letter_code
_entity_poly.pdbx_strand_id
1 'polypeptide(L)'
;MTSLKGTVVLVHNSALNFNVVGDAADNEGDTVPPSFLDTSVAFKLISASKADGTGKGKVGKKTFLEGLLTSIPTLGDKQSTFRIHFEWHNHDMGIPGAFYVENFMPHEFFLVSLSLEDVPNHGTINFVCNSWIYNTEKYKTDRIFFANKEWERIYDYDVYNDLGNPDESETLARPVLGGSNAPYPRRGRTGRKPTKTDPKSESRSGYVYIPRDELLGSVKSLAEILLEQQQKSAISHELIGIQKSAVSHELINFQKSGVDELFCLKESSNVLLNTIDLACQYATPQIQYSMSLVSSQDDQDEFFEQDQDEFNSFQDVLNLYKEGFPLPQVIQVNNSAWMTDEEFTREMIAGVNPNVIRKLSEFPPKSKVDSKLYGDNTTTITREHLEPYMEGVTIEQAIQNNRFYILDHHDAIFPYLKKLNENGAKAYATRTILFLQTDGTLKPLAIELSTPNPKGDSFGPVSNVYTPASEGVEASIWLLAKAYVVVNDSCYHQLISHWLNTHATVEPFIIATNRHLSVVHPIHKLLLPHYRNTMNINANARNNLISAGGIIESTYLFGNYSMQFSSDVYKDWVFTEQGLPNDLIKRGVAEEDPASPHGIRLFIKDYPYASDGLEIWAAINSWVEEYVKFYYKSDADITKDVELQAFWKELVEVGHGDLKNATWWYKMQTRTELIDACTILIWIASALHAAVNFGQYPYGGYILNRPTKSRRFMPVKGTPEYEELAKDYEKTYLKTITSKDDTKENMRVMALLSMHVADEQYIGERIEGGLWTSDLEVVEAYKKFGRKLAEIEEKLVQRNNDESLRNRYGPVKLPYTLLHPSSGAGMTFRGIPNSISI
;
A
#
# COMPACT_ATOMS: atom_id res chain seq x y z
N MET A 1 47.66 -6.86 18.99
CA MET A 1 46.34 -6.42 19.47
C MET A 1 45.58 -5.86 18.28
N THR A 2 44.38 -6.34 18.01
CA THR A 2 43.49 -5.70 17.03
C THR A 2 42.64 -4.70 17.81
N SER A 3 42.91 -3.41 17.64
CA SER A 3 42.10 -2.34 18.20
C SER A 3 41.09 -1.87 17.16
N LEU A 4 39.80 -1.83 17.52
CA LEU A 4 38.79 -1.19 16.69
C LEU A 4 38.77 0.29 16.99
N LYS A 5 39.00 1.11 15.97
CA LYS A 5 38.96 2.57 16.08
C LYS A 5 37.51 3.04 16.05
N GLY A 6 37.15 3.90 16.98
CA GLY A 6 35.82 4.47 17.11
C GLY A 6 35.83 6.00 17.14
N THR A 7 34.76 6.58 16.61
CA THR A 7 34.49 8.02 16.61
C THR A 7 33.12 8.25 17.26
N VAL A 8 33.08 9.00 18.36
CA VAL A 8 31.86 9.32 19.13
C VAL A 8 31.49 10.78 18.91
N VAL A 9 30.22 11.05 18.59
CA VAL A 9 29.69 12.41 18.42
C VAL A 9 28.67 12.70 19.51
N LEU A 10 28.81 13.82 20.22
CA LEU A 10 27.92 14.23 21.30
C LEU A 10 27.73 15.76 21.37
N VAL A 11 26.71 16.21 22.10
CA VAL A 11 26.38 17.63 22.35
C VAL A 11 26.32 17.90 23.86
N HIS A 12 26.92 19.01 24.31
CA HIS A 12 26.94 19.44 25.71
C HIS A 12 25.68 20.25 26.08
N ASN A 13 25.22 20.10 27.33
CA ASN A 13 23.97 20.69 27.83
C ASN A 13 23.97 22.23 27.88
N SER A 14 25.12 22.90 28.07
CA SER A 14 25.19 24.38 28.10
C SER A 14 24.86 25.04 26.76
N ALA A 15 24.80 24.29 25.66
CA ALA A 15 24.55 24.83 24.33
C ALA A 15 23.05 24.93 23.97
N LEU A 16 22.15 24.47 24.85
CA LEU A 16 20.69 24.39 24.62
C LEU A 16 19.85 25.30 25.53
N ASN A 17 20.44 26.04 26.47
CA ASN A 17 19.74 26.98 27.34
C ASN A 17 19.95 28.44 26.90
N PHE A 18 19.02 29.00 26.10
CA PHE A 18 18.89 30.45 25.93
C PHE A 18 17.81 30.97 26.88
N ASN A 19 18.24 31.64 27.94
CA ASN A 19 17.52 32.72 28.61
C ASN A 19 18.51 33.41 29.56
N VAL A 20 19.01 34.59 29.17
CA VAL A 20 19.26 35.79 29.99
C VAL A 20 20.02 36.82 29.13
N VAL A 21 19.52 38.05 29.18
CA VAL A 21 20.00 39.27 28.52
C VAL A 21 21.18 39.88 29.31
N GLY A 22 22.19 40.42 28.61
CA GLY A 22 22.98 41.56 29.09
C GLY A 22 24.50 41.38 29.26
N ASP A 23 25.22 42.04 28.34
CA ASP A 23 26.50 42.76 28.47
C ASP A 23 27.87 42.09 28.75
N ALA A 24 28.80 42.64 27.98
CA ALA A 24 30.24 42.84 28.18
C ALA A 24 31.22 41.70 27.84
N ALA A 25 32.01 42.02 26.81
CA ALA A 25 33.31 41.50 26.44
C ALA A 25 34.13 40.85 27.57
N ASP A 26 34.71 39.69 27.27
CA ASP A 26 36.15 39.48 27.44
C ASP A 26 36.65 38.39 26.48
N ASN A 27 37.78 38.69 25.83
CA ASN A 27 38.59 37.74 25.07
C ASN A 27 39.25 36.78 26.05
N GLU A 28 38.96 35.49 25.99
CA GLU A 28 39.88 34.44 26.42
C GLU A 28 39.57 33.12 25.69
N GLY A 29 40.62 32.43 25.26
CA GLY A 29 40.62 31.49 24.15
C GLY A 29 39.79 30.21 24.30
N ASP A 30 39.57 29.59 23.14
CA ASP A 30 39.08 28.22 22.95
C ASP A 30 39.76 27.25 23.92
N THR A 31 39.11 27.02 25.06
CA THR A 31 39.45 25.95 26.00
C THR A 31 38.22 25.06 26.13
N VAL A 32 38.33 23.89 25.51
CA VAL A 32 37.41 22.76 25.65
C VAL A 32 37.28 22.43 27.14
N PRO A 33 36.09 22.15 27.70
CA PRO A 33 35.99 21.73 29.08
C PRO A 33 36.68 20.36 29.24
N PRO A 34 37.60 20.19 30.22
CA PRO A 34 38.28 18.91 30.50
C PRO A 34 37.35 17.74 30.92
N SER A 35 36.04 17.93 30.92
CA SER A 35 35.08 17.10 31.67
C SER A 35 34.67 15.79 31.00
N PHE A 36 34.91 15.60 29.70
CA PHE A 36 34.50 14.39 28.96
C PHE A 36 35.60 13.34 28.78
N LEU A 37 36.84 13.72 29.05
CA LEU A 37 38.01 12.85 28.90
C LEU A 37 38.27 12.05 30.19
N ASP A 38 39.30 11.21 30.18
CA ASP A 38 39.68 10.29 31.25
C ASP A 38 38.58 9.26 31.57
N THR A 39 38.10 9.17 32.82
CA THR A 39 37.17 8.13 33.27
C THR A 39 35.70 8.55 33.24
N SER A 40 35.40 9.65 32.54
CA SER A 40 34.12 10.36 32.64
C SER A 40 32.98 9.74 31.82
N VAL A 41 33.28 9.17 30.65
CA VAL A 41 32.29 8.50 29.79
C VAL A 41 32.88 7.20 29.26
N ALA A 42 32.17 6.09 29.48
CA ALA A 42 32.63 4.77 29.11
C ALA A 42 31.68 4.04 28.16
N PHE A 43 32.25 3.21 27.31
CA PHE A 43 31.57 2.38 26.33
C PHE A 43 31.99 0.91 26.47
N LYS A 44 31.06 -0.01 26.22
CA LYS A 44 31.33 -1.46 26.12
C LYS A 44 30.66 -1.99 24.86
N LEU A 45 31.45 -2.42 23.86
CA LEU A 45 30.89 -3.06 22.67
C LEU A 45 30.26 -4.41 23.02
N ILE A 46 29.22 -4.79 22.29
CA ILE A 46 28.48 -6.04 22.45
C ILE A 46 28.47 -6.74 21.10
N SER A 47 28.84 -8.02 21.10
CA SER A 47 28.87 -8.84 19.90
C SER A 47 27.47 -9.18 19.42
N ALA A 48 27.23 -9.04 18.12
CA ALA A 48 26.03 -9.56 17.45
C ALA A 48 26.20 -11.00 16.92
N SER A 49 27.42 -11.55 16.93
CA SER A 49 27.73 -12.83 16.26
C SER A 49 28.40 -13.87 17.16
N LYS A 50 28.75 -13.49 18.39
CA LYS A 50 29.30 -14.39 19.41
C LYS A 50 28.56 -14.19 20.70
N ALA A 51 27.93 -15.25 21.20
CA ALA A 51 27.26 -15.25 22.49
C ALA A 51 28.20 -15.71 23.63
N ASP A 52 27.89 -15.30 24.85
CA ASP A 52 28.42 -15.85 26.09
C ASP A 52 27.70 -17.15 26.48
N GLY A 53 28.08 -17.73 27.63
CA GLY A 53 27.50 -18.98 28.13
C GLY A 53 26.00 -18.90 28.49
N THR A 54 25.40 -17.72 28.45
CA THR A 54 23.97 -17.48 28.72
C THR A 54 23.16 -17.19 27.45
N GLY A 55 23.81 -17.20 26.28
CA GLY A 55 23.16 -16.90 25.00
C GLY A 55 23.09 -15.40 24.67
N LYS A 56 23.62 -14.51 25.52
CA LYS A 56 23.69 -13.07 25.26
C LYS A 56 24.96 -12.72 24.49
N GLY A 57 24.92 -11.67 23.66
CA GLY A 57 26.11 -11.19 22.95
C GLY A 57 27.28 -10.94 23.90
N LYS A 58 28.48 -11.44 23.57
CA LYS A 58 29.69 -11.22 24.38
C LYS A 58 29.95 -9.73 24.53
N VAL A 59 30.16 -9.29 25.76
CA VAL A 59 30.41 -7.89 26.10
C VAL A 59 31.91 -7.65 26.21
N GLY A 60 32.40 -6.63 25.51
CA GLY A 60 33.79 -6.20 25.55
C GLY A 60 34.17 -5.47 26.84
N LYS A 61 35.44 -5.10 26.93
CA LYS A 61 35.93 -4.32 28.07
C LYS A 61 35.36 -2.91 28.07
N LYS A 62 35.34 -2.31 29.25
CA LYS A 62 35.02 -0.89 29.45
C LYS A 62 36.14 -0.04 28.84
N THR A 63 35.76 0.86 27.93
CA THR A 63 36.67 1.72 27.18
C THR A 63 36.21 3.18 27.29
N PHE A 64 37.12 4.11 27.48
CA PHE A 64 36.80 5.52 27.71
C PHE A 64 37.18 6.41 26.51
N LEU A 65 36.62 7.61 26.45
CA LEU A 65 36.97 8.60 25.42
C LEU A 65 38.41 9.10 25.61
N GLU A 66 39.18 9.14 24.52
CA GLU A 66 40.63 9.39 24.56
C GLU A 66 41.02 10.82 24.20
N GLY A 67 40.31 11.47 23.27
CA GLY A 67 40.68 12.83 22.82
C GLY A 67 39.72 13.44 21.82
N LEU A 68 39.67 14.78 21.78
CA LEU A 68 38.83 15.55 20.86
C LEU A 68 39.42 15.57 19.44
N LEU A 69 38.56 15.43 18.43
CA LEU A 69 38.86 15.60 17.02
C LEU A 69 38.51 17.02 16.58
N THR A 70 39.51 17.86 16.34
CA THR A 70 39.34 19.29 15.96
C THR A 70 39.21 19.53 14.44
N SER A 71 39.24 18.48 13.61
CA SER A 71 39.20 18.63 12.15
C SER A 71 38.22 17.67 11.48
N ILE A 72 36.93 18.03 11.44
CA ILE A 72 35.97 17.44 10.50
C ILE A 72 35.14 18.60 9.88
N PRO A 73 35.19 18.85 8.56
CA PRO A 73 34.68 20.10 7.96
C PRO A 73 33.15 20.24 7.89
N THR A 74 32.37 19.27 8.38
CA THR A 74 30.94 19.12 8.07
C THR A 74 30.05 18.87 9.30
N LEU A 75 30.43 19.35 10.48
CA LEU A 75 29.53 19.32 11.64
C LEU A 75 28.68 20.58 11.72
N GLY A 76 27.40 20.41 12.04
CA GLY A 76 26.52 21.52 12.41
C GLY A 76 26.90 22.12 13.76
N ASP A 77 26.49 23.36 14.01
CA ASP A 77 26.79 24.12 15.23
C ASP A 77 26.63 23.27 16.50
N LYS A 78 27.63 23.30 17.39
CA LYS A 78 27.63 22.77 18.78
C LYS A 78 27.85 21.26 19.00
N GLN A 79 28.26 20.49 17.98
CA GLN A 79 28.65 19.08 18.16
C GLN A 79 30.15 18.92 18.46
N SER A 80 30.50 17.99 19.35
CA SER A 80 31.88 17.61 19.68
C SER A 80 32.16 16.16 19.29
N THR A 81 33.33 15.91 18.70
CA THR A 81 33.72 14.58 18.22
C THR A 81 34.92 14.06 19.02
N PHE A 82 34.83 12.83 19.51
CA PHE A 82 35.86 12.18 20.33
C PHE A 82 36.35 10.88 19.69
N ARG A 83 37.64 10.59 19.85
CA ARG A 83 38.24 9.28 19.53
C ARG A 83 38.09 8.31 20.70
N ILE A 84 37.95 7.03 20.36
CA ILE A 84 37.96 5.91 21.31
C ILE A 84 38.53 4.67 20.61
N HIS A 85 39.36 3.86 21.29
CA HIS A 85 39.85 2.59 20.75
C HIS A 85 39.42 1.40 21.60
N PHE A 86 38.68 0.48 21.00
CA PHE A 86 38.21 -0.73 21.67
C PHE A 86 39.21 -1.88 21.49
N GLU A 87 39.57 -2.54 22.58
CA GLU A 87 40.22 -3.85 22.52
C GLU A 87 39.19 -4.88 22.02
N TRP A 88 39.32 -5.30 20.76
CA TRP A 88 38.32 -6.15 20.13
C TRP A 88 38.94 -7.19 19.19
N HIS A 89 39.06 -8.42 19.66
CA HIS A 89 39.58 -9.54 18.89
C HIS A 89 38.47 -10.20 18.07
N ASN A 90 38.38 -9.87 16.78
CA ASN A 90 37.29 -10.30 15.90
C ASN A 90 37.05 -11.83 15.87
N HIS A 91 38.09 -12.66 16.02
CA HIS A 91 37.93 -14.11 16.07
C HIS A 91 37.15 -14.58 17.31
N ASP A 92 37.36 -13.93 18.45
CA ASP A 92 36.83 -14.36 19.75
C ASP A 92 35.55 -13.61 20.14
N MET A 93 35.48 -12.33 19.77
CA MET A 93 34.39 -11.41 20.05
C MET A 93 33.44 -11.23 18.88
N GLY A 94 33.80 -11.66 17.66
CA GLY A 94 32.94 -11.52 16.48
C GLY A 94 32.73 -10.07 16.05
N ILE A 95 31.61 -9.83 15.38
CA ILE A 95 31.16 -8.53 14.86
C ILE A 95 30.44 -7.75 15.98
N PRO A 96 30.84 -6.51 16.29
CA PRO A 96 30.10 -5.65 17.22
C PRO A 96 28.79 -5.18 16.57
N GLY A 97 27.67 -5.33 17.28
CA GLY A 97 26.36 -4.89 16.79
C GLY A 97 25.51 -4.16 17.82
N ALA A 98 25.98 -4.02 19.06
CA ALA A 98 25.44 -3.09 20.04
C ALA A 98 26.55 -2.54 20.93
N PHE A 99 26.26 -1.56 21.78
CA PHE A 99 27.14 -1.12 22.85
C PHE A 99 26.37 -0.59 24.06
N TYR A 100 26.98 -0.69 25.25
CA TYR A 100 26.56 0.04 26.43
C TYR A 100 27.30 1.37 26.55
N VAL A 101 26.64 2.39 27.08
CA VAL A 101 27.27 3.67 27.48
C VAL A 101 26.95 4.03 28.93
N GLU A 102 27.97 4.49 29.64
CA GLU A 102 27.91 4.91 31.03
C GLU A 102 28.45 6.36 31.13
N ASN A 103 27.66 7.25 31.73
CA ASN A 103 28.06 8.62 32.02
C ASN A 103 28.34 8.77 33.52
N PHE A 104 29.58 9.08 33.89
CA PHE A 104 29.99 9.31 35.29
C PHE A 104 30.00 10.78 35.68
N MET A 105 29.68 11.68 34.75
CA MET A 105 29.63 13.11 35.01
C MET A 105 28.34 13.51 35.75
N PRO A 106 28.34 14.61 36.51
CA PRO A 106 27.14 15.10 37.19
C PRO A 106 26.03 15.58 36.23
N HIS A 107 26.37 15.95 34.99
CA HIS A 107 25.43 16.47 33.99
C HIS A 107 25.23 15.49 32.83
N GLU A 108 24.01 15.49 32.27
CA GLU A 108 23.68 14.75 31.05
C GLU A 108 24.31 15.36 29.79
N PHE A 109 24.52 14.52 28.79
CA PHE A 109 24.89 14.95 27.44
C PHE A 109 24.02 14.25 26.41
N PHE A 110 23.92 14.80 25.21
CA PHE A 110 23.19 14.16 24.13
C PHE A 110 24.15 13.37 23.24
N LEU A 111 24.02 12.04 23.24
CA LEU A 111 24.81 11.15 22.39
C LEU A 111 24.20 11.09 20.99
N VAL A 112 24.93 11.54 19.98
CA VAL A 112 24.48 11.57 18.58
C VAL A 112 24.76 10.22 17.92
N SER A 113 26.01 9.76 17.96
CA SER A 113 26.42 8.51 17.31
C SER A 113 27.75 7.95 17.84
N LEU A 114 27.96 6.66 17.56
CA LEU A 114 29.26 6.00 17.56
C LEU A 114 29.49 5.41 16.16
N SER A 115 30.68 5.58 15.61
CA SER A 115 31.10 4.95 14.35
C SER A 115 32.37 4.13 14.62
N LEU A 116 32.38 2.86 14.22
CA LEU A 116 33.55 1.98 14.27
C LEU A 116 34.14 1.84 12.87
N GLU A 117 35.41 2.17 12.71
CA GLU A 117 36.16 2.11 11.46
C GLU A 117 36.88 0.76 11.31
N ASP A 118 37.11 0.35 10.06
CA ASP A 118 37.93 -0.81 9.68
C ASP A 118 37.53 -2.14 10.36
N VAL A 119 36.22 -2.38 10.53
CA VAL A 119 35.72 -3.67 11.03
C VAL A 119 35.93 -4.72 9.93
N PRO A 120 36.71 -5.79 10.16
CA PRO A 120 37.05 -6.74 9.11
C PRO A 120 35.82 -7.35 8.44
N ASN A 121 35.82 -7.38 7.11
CA ASN A 121 34.71 -7.82 6.24
C ASN A 121 33.41 -6.98 6.30
N HIS A 122 33.36 -5.90 7.10
CA HIS A 122 32.16 -5.07 7.28
C HIS A 122 32.37 -3.55 7.08
N GLY A 123 33.62 -3.11 6.89
CA GLY A 123 33.95 -1.69 6.71
C GLY A 123 33.60 -0.88 7.96
N THR A 124 32.89 0.23 7.79
CA THR A 124 32.44 1.08 8.92
C THR A 124 31.12 0.59 9.50
N ILE A 125 31.01 0.45 10.83
CA ILE A 125 29.76 0.19 11.54
C ILE A 125 29.28 1.46 12.24
N ASN A 126 28.06 1.90 11.92
CA ASN A 126 27.47 3.11 12.48
C ASN A 126 26.37 2.76 13.47
N PHE A 127 26.37 3.45 14.61
CA PHE A 127 25.36 3.37 15.65
C PHE A 127 24.74 4.75 15.80
N VAL A 128 23.50 4.91 15.33
CA VAL A 128 22.77 6.17 15.45
C VAL A 128 22.02 6.15 16.79
N CYS A 129 22.38 7.06 17.69
CA CYS A 129 21.94 7.01 19.08
C CYS A 129 20.87 8.05 19.39
N ASN A 130 21.14 9.31 19.04
CA ASN A 130 20.28 10.48 19.25
C ASN A 130 19.52 10.48 20.59
N SER A 131 20.23 10.32 21.70
CA SER A 131 19.61 10.19 23.02
C SER A 131 20.39 10.92 24.08
N TRP A 132 19.66 11.53 25.02
CA TRP A 132 20.22 12.00 26.28
C TRP A 132 20.76 10.84 27.13
N ILE A 133 21.99 11.00 27.63
CA ILE A 133 22.68 10.08 28.52
C ILE A 133 22.87 10.80 29.86
N TYR A 134 22.02 10.43 30.81
CA TYR A 134 22.09 10.92 32.18
C TYR A 134 23.18 10.18 32.97
N ASN A 135 23.59 10.75 34.11
CA ASN A 135 24.50 10.07 35.03
C ASN A 135 24.03 8.63 35.31
N THR A 136 24.96 7.68 35.29
CA THR A 136 24.69 6.25 35.36
C THR A 136 23.90 5.84 36.61
N GLU A 137 24.05 6.56 37.73
CA GLU A 137 23.30 6.33 38.98
C GLU A 137 21.78 6.54 38.81
N LYS A 138 21.34 7.26 37.77
CA LYS A 138 19.92 7.45 37.46
C LYS A 138 19.29 6.27 36.71
N TYR A 139 20.08 5.28 36.28
CA TYR A 139 19.59 4.14 35.51
C TYR A 139 19.61 2.84 36.33
N LYS A 140 18.56 2.04 36.20
CA LYS A 140 18.51 0.67 36.77
C LYS A 140 19.35 -0.33 35.97
N THR A 141 19.59 -0.04 34.70
CA THR A 141 20.36 -0.84 33.75
C THR A 141 21.09 0.08 32.79
N ASP A 142 22.29 -0.29 32.37
CA ASP A 142 23.09 0.49 31.41
C ASP A 142 22.30 0.78 30.12
N ARG A 143 22.54 1.97 29.54
CA ARG A 143 21.93 2.36 28.27
C ARG A 143 22.59 1.59 27.13
N ILE A 144 21.78 0.93 26.31
CA ILE A 144 22.23 0.13 25.15
C ILE A 144 21.80 0.78 23.84
N PHE A 145 22.67 0.70 22.83
CA PHE A 145 22.43 1.19 21.47
C PHE A 145 22.87 0.14 20.44
N PHE A 146 22.18 0.05 19.32
CA PHE A 146 22.37 -0.98 18.28
C PHE A 146 22.92 -0.38 16.97
N ALA A 147 23.59 -1.21 16.17
CA ALA A 147 24.20 -0.81 14.90
C ALA A 147 23.14 -0.73 13.80
N ASN A 148 22.99 0.42 13.14
CA ASN A 148 22.03 0.59 12.05
C ASN A 148 22.49 -0.17 10.79
N LYS A 149 21.96 -1.38 10.52
CA LYS A 149 22.49 -2.28 9.47
C LYS A 149 21.43 -3.14 8.76
N GLU A 150 21.64 -3.39 7.46
CA GLU A 150 20.80 -4.21 6.58
C GLU A 150 20.60 -5.67 7.03
N TRP A 151 21.46 -6.20 7.91
CA TRP A 151 21.37 -7.57 8.44
C TRP A 151 20.58 -7.67 9.76
N GLU A 152 20.05 -6.57 10.28
CA GLU A 152 19.24 -6.61 11.49
C GLU A 152 17.90 -7.31 11.25
N ARG A 153 17.45 -8.07 12.24
CA ARG A 153 16.18 -8.82 12.24
C ARG A 153 15.24 -8.26 13.31
N ILE A 154 15.19 -6.93 13.43
CA ILE A 154 14.47 -6.24 14.51
C ILE A 154 13.07 -5.88 14.01
N TYR A 155 12.06 -6.50 14.62
CA TYR A 155 10.66 -6.19 14.39
C TYR A 155 10.18 -5.22 15.46
N ASP A 156 9.68 -4.06 15.04
CA ASP A 156 9.11 -3.05 15.93
C ASP A 156 8.11 -2.17 15.16
N TYR A 157 7.26 -1.45 15.90
CA TYR A 157 6.21 -0.62 15.33
C TYR A 157 6.61 0.84 15.23
N ASP A 158 6.07 1.51 14.22
CA ASP A 158 6.03 2.97 14.16
C ASP A 158 4.78 3.43 13.38
N VAL A 159 4.47 4.71 13.47
CA VAL A 159 3.36 5.35 12.75
C VAL A 159 3.75 5.68 11.32
N TYR A 160 2.79 5.95 10.43
CA TYR A 160 3.06 6.43 9.08
C TYR A 160 3.40 7.92 9.12
N ASN A 161 4.62 8.23 9.52
CA ASN A 161 5.22 9.56 9.52
C ASN A 161 6.34 9.69 8.47
N ASP A 162 6.54 8.68 7.63
CA ASP A 162 7.60 8.61 6.61
C ASP A 162 7.10 8.88 5.18
N LEU A 163 5.84 9.30 5.02
CA LEU A 163 5.23 9.56 3.71
C LEU A 163 5.53 10.97 3.17
N GLY A 164 5.68 11.97 4.04
CA GLY A 164 5.97 13.35 3.65
C GLY A 164 7.45 13.63 3.40
N ASN A 165 7.75 14.70 2.65
CA ASN A 165 9.11 15.21 2.49
C ASN A 165 9.21 16.73 2.77
N PRO A 166 8.90 17.20 3.99
CA PRO A 166 8.88 18.63 4.33
C PRO A 166 10.25 19.31 4.24
N ASP A 167 11.35 18.54 4.32
CA ASP A 167 12.72 19.07 4.14
C ASP A 167 13.01 19.47 2.68
N GLU A 168 12.33 18.86 1.71
CA GLU A 168 12.42 19.22 0.30
C GLU A 168 11.48 20.39 -0.05
N SER A 169 10.23 20.32 0.41
CA SER A 169 9.25 21.40 0.23
C SER A 169 8.10 21.29 1.23
N GLU A 170 7.58 22.43 1.70
CA GLU A 170 6.39 22.48 2.55
C GLU A 170 5.16 21.85 1.89
N THR A 171 5.07 21.90 0.55
CA THR A 171 3.97 21.27 -0.21
C THR A 171 4.00 19.74 -0.19
N LEU A 172 5.13 19.15 0.20
CA LEU A 172 5.33 17.71 0.37
C LEU A 172 5.15 17.28 1.84
N ALA A 173 4.82 18.18 2.75
CA ALA A 173 4.43 17.81 4.11
C ALA A 173 3.12 17.00 4.10
N ARG A 174 3.05 15.94 4.91
CA ARG A 174 1.85 15.09 5.05
C ARG A 174 1.54 14.86 6.53
N PRO A 175 0.26 14.70 6.90
CA PRO A 175 -0.08 14.39 8.28
C PRO A 175 0.47 13.01 8.67
N VAL A 176 0.93 12.90 9.92
CA VAL A 176 1.25 11.60 10.54
C VAL A 176 -0.03 10.79 10.70
N LEU A 177 -0.06 9.57 10.17
CA LEU A 177 -1.17 8.63 10.36
C LEU A 177 -0.78 7.57 11.40
N GLY A 178 -1.61 7.45 12.43
CA GLY A 178 -1.34 6.70 13.65
C GLY A 178 -1.40 7.63 14.87
N GLY A 179 -2.32 7.34 15.79
CA GLY A 179 -2.68 8.17 16.94
C GLY A 179 -4.15 8.60 16.92
N SER A 180 -4.58 9.37 17.92
CA SER A 180 -6.01 9.66 18.14
C SER A 180 -6.68 10.49 17.04
N ASN A 181 -5.96 11.37 16.36
CA ASN A 181 -6.55 12.31 15.39
C ASN A 181 -6.70 11.71 13.99
N ALA A 182 -5.78 10.83 13.61
CA ALA A 182 -5.75 10.12 12.34
C ALA A 182 -5.40 8.66 12.64
N PRO A 183 -6.35 7.86 13.15
CA PRO A 183 -6.09 6.48 13.56
C PRO A 183 -5.66 5.66 12.36
N TYR A 184 -4.68 4.78 12.57
CA TYR A 184 -4.15 3.95 11.49
C TYR A 184 -3.45 2.70 12.04
N PRO A 185 -3.39 1.58 11.28
CA PRO A 185 -2.48 0.49 11.60
C PRO A 185 -1.03 0.97 11.71
N ARG A 186 -0.23 0.32 12.55
CA ARG A 186 1.21 0.57 12.62
C ARG A 186 1.95 -0.13 11.48
N ARG A 187 3.10 0.42 11.11
CA ARG A 187 4.04 -0.16 10.13
C ARG A 187 5.33 -0.60 10.79
N GLY A 188 6.21 -1.25 10.04
CA GLY A 188 7.56 -1.61 10.48
C GLY A 188 8.43 -0.37 10.76
N ARG A 189 8.99 -0.28 11.96
CA ARG A 189 9.91 0.78 12.37
C ARG A 189 11.19 0.72 11.55
N THR A 190 11.63 1.88 11.06
CA THR A 190 12.79 2.02 10.16
C THR A 190 13.99 2.68 10.82
N GLY A 191 13.77 3.46 11.88
CA GLY A 191 14.82 4.10 12.67
C GLY A 191 15.56 5.22 11.96
N ARG A 192 15.07 5.78 10.84
CA ARG A 192 15.66 6.98 10.24
C ARG A 192 15.40 8.18 11.14
N LYS A 193 16.19 9.23 10.93
CA LYS A 193 16.12 10.44 11.76
C LYS A 193 14.82 11.20 11.45
N PRO A 194 14.33 12.02 12.38
CA PRO A 194 13.31 13.01 12.05
C PRO A 194 13.79 13.97 10.96
N THR A 195 12.87 14.54 10.20
CA THR A 195 13.15 15.66 9.29
C THR A 195 13.62 16.88 10.08
N LYS A 196 14.37 17.78 9.41
CA LYS A 196 14.86 19.02 10.04
C LYS A 196 13.73 20.03 10.26
N THR A 197 12.77 20.06 9.35
CA THR A 197 11.66 21.02 9.30
C THR A 197 10.45 20.60 10.14
N ASP A 198 10.16 19.30 10.22
CA ASP A 198 9.10 18.73 11.08
C ASP A 198 9.64 17.53 11.90
N PRO A 199 9.95 17.71 13.19
CA PRO A 199 10.43 16.63 14.05
C PRO A 199 9.46 15.46 14.25
N LYS A 200 8.19 15.58 13.82
CA LYS A 200 7.22 14.47 13.85
C LYS A 200 7.29 13.59 12.60
N SER A 201 7.79 14.13 11.50
CA SER A 201 8.00 13.41 10.24
C SER A 201 9.37 12.73 10.22
N GLU A 202 9.44 11.51 9.71
CA GLU A 202 10.69 10.77 9.50
C GLU A 202 11.33 11.17 8.17
N SER A 203 12.65 11.35 8.15
CA SER A 203 13.42 11.72 6.95
C SER A 203 13.31 10.65 5.85
N ARG A 204 13.25 11.11 4.60
CA ARG A 204 13.22 10.27 3.40
C ARG A 204 14.60 9.68 3.09
N SER A 205 14.62 8.52 2.45
CA SER A 205 15.82 7.83 1.98
C SER A 205 15.48 6.95 0.80
N GLY A 206 16.44 6.69 -0.10
CA GLY A 206 16.29 5.71 -1.18
C GLY A 206 16.13 4.27 -0.69
N TYR A 207 16.39 4.01 0.59
CA TYR A 207 16.24 2.70 1.22
C TYR A 207 15.34 2.78 2.46
N VAL A 208 14.38 1.87 2.56
CA VAL A 208 13.49 1.70 3.72
C VAL A 208 13.87 0.41 4.43
N TYR A 209 14.37 0.50 5.65
CA TYR A 209 14.70 -0.67 6.45
C TYR A 209 13.49 -1.58 6.63
N ILE A 210 13.72 -2.87 6.43
CA ILE A 210 12.88 -3.97 6.89
C ILE A 210 13.79 -5.02 7.55
N PRO A 211 13.26 -5.86 8.45
CA PRO A 211 14.00 -7.00 8.99
C PRO A 211 14.58 -7.86 7.86
N ARG A 212 15.84 -8.29 7.98
CA ARG A 212 16.57 -8.93 6.87
C ARG A 212 15.87 -10.15 6.27
N ASP A 213 15.17 -10.93 7.09
CA ASP A 213 14.45 -12.13 6.61
C ASP A 213 13.24 -11.78 5.72
N GLU A 214 12.70 -10.57 5.85
CA GLU A 214 11.61 -10.06 5.03
C GLU A 214 12.10 -9.57 3.66
N LEU A 215 13.41 -9.42 3.47
CA LEU A 215 14.04 -9.04 2.21
C LEU A 215 14.45 -10.28 1.40
N LEU A 216 13.52 -10.81 0.61
CA LEU A 216 13.73 -11.99 -0.22
C LEU A 216 14.67 -11.66 -1.41
N GLY A 217 15.62 -12.56 -1.69
CA GLY A 217 16.74 -12.32 -2.62
C GLY A 217 16.52 -12.67 -4.09
N SER A 218 15.30 -13.04 -4.52
CA SER A 218 15.07 -13.68 -5.84
C SER A 218 14.20 -12.90 -6.83
N VAL A 219 13.69 -11.72 -6.50
CA VAL A 219 12.91 -10.91 -7.44
C VAL A 219 13.39 -9.48 -7.34
N LYS A 220 13.70 -8.84 -8.50
CA LYS A 220 13.96 -7.40 -8.51
C LYS A 220 12.80 -6.73 -7.78
N SER A 221 13.10 -5.96 -6.75
CA SER A 221 12.05 -5.31 -5.96
C SER A 221 11.21 -4.40 -6.87
N LEU A 222 9.95 -4.17 -6.52
CA LEU A 222 9.12 -3.14 -7.15
C LEU A 222 9.85 -1.78 -7.15
N ALA A 223 10.66 -1.51 -6.12
CA ALA A 223 11.55 -0.38 -6.08
C ALA A 223 12.62 -0.42 -7.18
N GLU A 224 13.28 -1.55 -7.47
CA GLU A 224 14.26 -1.64 -8.57
C GLU A 224 13.61 -1.46 -9.95
N ILE A 225 12.40 -1.97 -10.17
CA ILE A 225 11.66 -1.79 -11.42
C ILE A 225 11.19 -0.33 -11.58
N LEU A 226 10.65 0.27 -10.51
CA LEU A 226 10.21 1.67 -10.50
C LEU A 226 11.39 2.66 -10.51
N LEU A 227 12.52 2.36 -9.85
CA LEU A 227 13.76 3.16 -9.90
C LEU A 227 14.40 3.11 -11.28
N GLU A 228 14.42 1.97 -11.96
CA GLU A 228 14.86 1.90 -13.36
C GLU A 228 13.97 2.76 -14.27
N GLN A 229 12.67 2.85 -13.98
CA GLN A 229 11.73 3.71 -14.72
C GLN A 229 11.91 5.20 -14.37
N GLN A 230 12.04 5.56 -13.09
CA GLN A 230 12.23 6.93 -12.63
C GLN A 230 13.61 7.49 -12.98
N GLN A 231 14.68 6.70 -12.92
CA GLN A 231 16.00 7.13 -13.37
C GLN A 231 16.00 7.41 -14.88
N LYS A 232 15.30 6.60 -15.68
CA LYS A 232 15.15 6.87 -17.12
C LYS A 232 14.28 8.09 -17.40
N SER A 233 13.19 8.30 -16.65
CA SER A 233 12.37 9.51 -16.81
C SER A 233 13.10 10.77 -16.35
N ALA A 234 13.86 10.72 -15.26
CA ALA A 234 14.72 11.81 -14.79
C ALA A 234 15.84 12.11 -15.79
N ILE A 235 16.52 11.10 -16.34
CA ILE A 235 17.51 11.26 -17.41
C ILE A 235 16.84 11.86 -18.66
N SER A 236 15.62 11.46 -19.01
CA SER A 236 14.88 12.05 -20.13
C SER A 236 14.47 13.51 -19.87
N HIS A 237 14.02 13.86 -18.66
CA HIS A 237 13.70 15.24 -18.27
C HIS A 237 14.93 16.12 -18.11
N GLU A 238 16.06 15.56 -17.67
CA GLU A 238 17.35 16.23 -17.59
C GLU A 238 17.96 16.39 -18.99
N LEU A 239 17.83 15.41 -19.90
CA LEU A 239 18.17 15.54 -21.33
C LEU A 239 17.26 16.54 -22.06
N ILE A 240 15.97 16.58 -21.75
CA ILE A 240 15.02 17.58 -22.26
C ILE A 240 15.30 18.96 -21.64
N GLY A 241 15.71 19.02 -20.38
CA GLY A 241 16.15 20.23 -19.69
C GLY A 241 17.47 20.76 -20.25
N ILE A 242 18.40 19.85 -20.56
CA ILE A 242 19.66 20.13 -21.25
C ILE A 242 19.38 20.52 -22.69
N GLN A 243 18.50 19.86 -23.43
CA GLN A 243 18.06 20.26 -24.77
C GLN A 243 17.35 21.61 -24.75
N LYS A 244 16.48 21.90 -23.77
CA LYS A 244 15.84 23.21 -23.62
C LYS A 244 16.86 24.29 -23.28
N SER A 245 17.82 23.99 -22.40
CA SER A 245 18.91 24.91 -22.08
C SER A 245 19.86 25.11 -23.26
N ALA A 246 20.17 24.06 -24.02
CA ALA A 246 21.05 24.05 -25.17
C ALA A 246 20.39 24.75 -26.36
N VAL A 247 19.11 24.51 -26.63
CA VAL A 247 18.33 25.24 -27.65
C VAL A 247 18.16 26.71 -27.24
N SER A 248 17.99 27.02 -25.95
CA SER A 248 17.93 28.41 -25.47
C SER A 248 19.29 29.13 -25.51
N HIS A 249 20.40 28.40 -25.33
CA HIS A 249 21.77 28.94 -25.45
C HIS A 249 22.27 28.99 -26.90
N GLU A 250 21.85 28.08 -27.77
CA GLU A 250 22.21 28.02 -29.19
C GLU A 250 21.43 29.03 -30.03
N LEU A 251 20.17 29.33 -29.70
CA LEU A 251 19.42 30.44 -30.33
C LEU A 251 20.01 31.82 -30.00
N ILE A 252 20.83 31.92 -28.95
CA ILE A 252 21.51 33.16 -28.55
C ILE A 252 22.93 33.28 -29.16
N ASN A 253 23.53 32.19 -29.66
CA ASN A 253 24.93 32.19 -30.12
C ASN A 253 25.22 31.59 -31.50
N PHE A 254 24.22 31.36 -32.37
CA PHE A 254 24.47 30.94 -33.75
C PHE A 254 24.98 32.07 -34.69
N GLN A 255 26.19 32.55 -34.39
CA GLN A 255 27.15 33.04 -35.37
C GLN A 255 28.57 32.64 -34.94
N LYS A 256 28.92 31.35 -35.12
CA LYS A 256 30.20 30.83 -35.68
C LYS A 256 30.53 29.41 -35.19
N SER A 257 30.85 28.57 -36.17
CA SER A 257 31.72 27.37 -36.18
C SER A 257 31.35 26.08 -35.41
N GLY A 258 31.29 24.97 -36.16
CA GLY A 258 31.96 23.70 -35.81
C GLY A 258 31.07 22.45 -35.75
N VAL A 259 31.28 21.48 -36.65
CA VAL A 259 30.49 20.23 -36.83
C VAL A 259 31.07 19.04 -36.02
N ASP A 260 32.11 19.23 -35.20
CA ASP A 260 32.87 18.12 -34.61
C ASP A 260 32.36 17.65 -33.22
N GLU A 261 31.53 18.42 -32.51
CA GLU A 261 30.99 18.01 -31.18
C GLU A 261 29.83 17.00 -31.28
N LEU A 262 29.17 16.89 -32.44
CA LEU A 262 28.01 15.99 -32.63
C LEU A 262 28.41 14.50 -32.75
N PHE A 263 29.68 14.20 -33.07
CA PHE A 263 30.15 12.82 -33.27
C PHE A 263 30.45 12.08 -31.96
N CYS A 264 30.92 12.77 -30.91
CA CYS A 264 31.23 12.14 -29.61
C CYS A 264 29.97 11.69 -28.84
N LEU A 265 28.82 12.34 -29.06
CA LEU A 265 27.55 11.98 -28.44
C LEU A 265 26.95 10.70 -29.07
N LYS A 266 27.15 10.47 -30.37
CA LYS A 266 26.67 9.26 -31.06
C LYS A 266 27.41 7.99 -30.64
N GLU A 267 28.71 8.06 -30.38
CA GLU A 267 29.48 6.89 -29.94
C GLU A 267 29.12 6.45 -28.50
N SER A 268 28.80 7.41 -27.62
CA SER A 268 28.43 7.13 -26.22
C SER A 268 27.06 6.45 -26.10
N SER A 269 26.08 6.83 -26.92
CA SER A 269 24.76 6.18 -26.98
C SER A 269 24.84 4.75 -27.52
N ASN A 270 25.70 4.49 -28.51
CA ASN A 270 25.87 3.15 -29.08
C ASN A 270 26.52 2.16 -28.12
N VAL A 271 27.39 2.62 -27.21
CA VAL A 271 28.00 1.77 -26.16
C VAL A 271 26.97 1.43 -25.07
N LEU A 272 26.09 2.37 -24.72
CA LEU A 272 25.01 2.15 -23.75
C LEU A 272 23.95 1.17 -24.30
N LEU A 273 23.55 1.32 -25.57
CA LEU A 273 22.62 0.42 -26.26
C LEU A 273 23.16 -1.01 -26.35
N ASN A 274 24.43 -1.19 -26.71
CA ASN A 274 25.06 -2.52 -26.77
C ASN A 274 25.18 -3.18 -25.38
N THR A 275 25.32 -2.39 -24.32
CA THR A 275 25.37 -2.90 -22.94
C THR A 275 23.99 -3.35 -22.46
N ILE A 276 22.93 -2.66 -22.89
CA ILE A 276 21.52 -3.04 -22.64
C ILE A 276 21.16 -4.32 -23.41
N ASP A 277 21.55 -4.43 -24.68
CA ASP A 277 21.32 -5.66 -25.48
C ASP A 277 22.03 -6.89 -24.91
N LEU A 278 23.22 -6.72 -24.33
CA LEU A 278 23.92 -7.81 -23.66
C LEU A 278 23.21 -8.22 -22.35
N ALA A 279 22.60 -7.28 -21.63
CA ALA A 279 21.79 -7.55 -20.44
C ALA A 279 20.45 -8.24 -20.79
N CYS A 280 19.85 -7.93 -21.94
CA CYS A 280 18.63 -8.58 -22.46
C CYS A 280 18.77 -10.10 -22.68
N GLN A 281 19.99 -10.58 -22.99
CA GLN A 281 20.25 -12.00 -23.22
C GLN A 281 20.30 -12.86 -21.94
N TYR A 282 20.47 -12.24 -20.76
CA TYR A 282 20.61 -12.95 -19.46
C TYR A 282 19.53 -12.56 -18.43
N ALA A 283 18.54 -11.77 -18.85
CA ALA A 283 17.44 -11.26 -18.03
C ALA A 283 16.35 -12.33 -17.77
N THR A 284 15.75 -12.32 -16.58
CA THR A 284 14.56 -13.15 -16.29
C THR A 284 13.36 -12.68 -17.15
N PRO A 285 12.32 -13.51 -17.36
CA PRO A 285 11.15 -13.11 -18.15
C PRO A 285 10.46 -11.82 -17.65
N GLN A 286 10.50 -11.54 -16.33
CA GLN A 286 10.01 -10.26 -15.79
C GLN A 286 10.83 -9.07 -16.29
N ILE A 287 12.16 -9.19 -16.33
CA ILE A 287 13.03 -8.12 -16.80
C ILE A 287 12.89 -7.96 -18.32
N GLN A 288 12.74 -9.05 -19.09
CA GLN A 288 12.44 -8.96 -20.53
C GLN A 288 11.10 -8.25 -20.79
N TYR A 289 10.08 -8.51 -19.96
CA TYR A 289 8.76 -7.87 -20.05
C TYR A 289 8.76 -6.40 -19.60
N SER A 290 9.44 -6.07 -18.49
CA SER A 290 9.61 -4.69 -18.03
C SER A 290 10.48 -3.86 -18.98
N MET A 291 11.48 -4.47 -19.63
CA MET A 291 12.33 -3.80 -20.62
C MET A 291 11.67 -3.67 -21.99
N SER A 292 10.79 -4.59 -22.42
CA SER A 292 10.02 -4.44 -23.66
C SER A 292 8.99 -3.32 -23.60
N LEU A 293 8.49 -2.98 -22.41
CA LEU A 293 7.66 -1.79 -22.17
C LEU A 293 8.44 -0.47 -22.24
N VAL A 294 9.78 -0.53 -22.30
CA VAL A 294 10.70 0.62 -22.27
C VAL A 294 11.39 0.82 -23.63
N SER A 295 11.46 -0.20 -24.49
CA SER A 295 12.16 -0.14 -25.79
C SER A 295 11.37 0.55 -26.92
N SER A 296 10.18 1.12 -26.66
CA SER A 296 9.36 1.81 -27.67
C SER A 296 9.51 3.35 -27.67
N GLN A 297 10.55 3.89 -27.03
CA GLN A 297 10.84 5.34 -27.00
C GLN A 297 11.79 5.85 -28.10
N ASP A 298 11.73 5.25 -29.29
CA ASP A 298 12.37 5.81 -30.50
C ASP A 298 11.32 6.55 -31.34
N ASP A 299 10.83 7.70 -30.86
CA ASP A 299 10.21 8.71 -31.73
C ASP A 299 10.86 10.06 -31.42
N GLN A 300 11.97 10.31 -32.13
CA GLN A 300 12.46 11.67 -32.34
C GLN A 300 11.69 12.29 -33.52
N ASP A 301 11.43 13.59 -33.37
CA ASP A 301 10.86 14.53 -34.34
C ASP A 301 9.32 14.69 -34.34
N GLU A 302 8.83 15.63 -33.51
CA GLU A 302 8.05 16.80 -33.97
C GLU A 302 7.73 17.72 -32.77
N PHE A 303 8.55 18.77 -32.59
CA PHE A 303 8.25 19.89 -31.69
C PHE A 303 7.69 21.04 -32.52
N PHE A 304 6.44 21.43 -32.32
CA PHE A 304 5.92 22.81 -32.26
C PHE A 304 4.39 22.80 -32.08
N GLU A 305 3.91 22.81 -30.83
CA GLU A 305 2.81 23.63 -30.28
C GLU A 305 2.43 23.14 -28.89
N GLN A 306 2.04 24.06 -28.02
CA GLN A 306 1.84 23.86 -26.59
C GLN A 306 0.42 23.32 -26.29
N ASP A 307 -0.01 22.27 -27.01
CA ASP A 307 -1.17 21.47 -26.66
C ASP A 307 -0.67 20.22 -25.91
N GLN A 308 -1.20 19.98 -24.70
CA GLN A 308 -0.90 18.77 -23.94
C GLN A 308 -1.22 17.52 -24.80
N ASP A 309 -0.31 16.56 -24.84
CA ASP A 309 -0.44 15.28 -25.55
C ASP A 309 -1.61 14.47 -24.94
N GLU A 310 -2.85 14.80 -25.32
CA GLU A 310 -4.09 14.17 -24.86
C GLU A 310 -4.59 13.15 -25.88
N PHE A 311 -5.36 12.15 -25.42
CA PHE A 311 -6.12 11.30 -26.34
C PHE A 311 -7.23 12.10 -27.01
N ASN A 312 -7.40 11.93 -28.32
CA ASN A 312 -8.47 12.56 -29.11
C ASN A 312 -9.63 11.61 -29.40
N SER A 313 -9.39 10.29 -29.40
CA SER A 313 -10.39 9.26 -29.66
C SER A 313 -10.16 7.99 -28.83
N PHE A 314 -11.16 7.12 -28.70
CA PHE A 314 -10.98 5.82 -28.04
C PHE A 314 -9.99 4.93 -28.80
N GLN A 315 -9.83 5.16 -30.11
CA GLN A 315 -8.84 4.47 -30.92
C GLN A 315 -7.40 4.82 -30.50
N ASP A 316 -7.15 6.03 -29.99
CA ASP A 316 -5.84 6.43 -29.50
C ASP A 316 -5.46 5.63 -28.24
N VAL A 317 -6.43 5.37 -27.35
CA VAL A 317 -6.22 4.50 -26.18
C VAL A 317 -5.92 3.07 -26.63
N LEU A 318 -6.63 2.56 -27.65
CA LEU A 318 -6.36 1.22 -28.20
C LEU A 318 -4.98 1.11 -28.87
N ASN A 319 -4.40 2.23 -29.34
CA ASN A 319 -3.07 2.22 -29.95
C ASN A 319 -1.94 1.97 -28.93
N LEU A 320 -2.15 2.28 -27.63
CA LEU A 320 -1.19 1.96 -26.57
C LEU A 320 -0.81 0.47 -26.54
N TYR A 321 -1.74 -0.42 -26.89
CA TYR A 321 -1.49 -1.87 -26.91
C TYR A 321 -0.69 -2.33 -28.13
N LYS A 322 -0.67 -1.51 -29.20
CA LYS A 322 0.24 -1.70 -30.34
C LYS A 322 1.64 -1.19 -30.02
N GLU A 323 1.75 -0.25 -29.08
CA GLU A 323 2.98 0.40 -28.63
C GLU A 323 3.71 -0.35 -27.48
N GLY A 324 3.22 -1.55 -27.10
CA GLY A 324 3.93 -2.47 -26.21
C GLY A 324 3.20 -2.85 -24.92
N PHE A 325 2.08 -2.19 -24.58
CA PHE A 325 1.26 -2.63 -23.45
C PHE A 325 0.51 -3.94 -23.79
N PRO A 326 0.40 -4.91 -22.86
CA PRO A 326 -0.39 -6.12 -23.09
C PRO A 326 -1.88 -5.77 -23.25
N LEU A 327 -2.62 -6.51 -24.07
CA LEU A 327 -4.06 -6.28 -24.21
C LEU A 327 -4.82 -6.73 -22.94
N PRO A 328 -5.52 -5.84 -22.22
CA PRO A 328 -6.27 -6.17 -21.00
C PRO A 328 -7.40 -7.17 -21.29
N GLN A 329 -7.60 -8.14 -20.39
CA GLN A 329 -8.60 -9.20 -20.57
C GLN A 329 -10.02 -8.67 -20.81
N VAL A 330 -10.42 -7.55 -20.20
CA VAL A 330 -11.76 -6.96 -20.35
C VAL A 330 -12.10 -6.56 -21.80
N ILE A 331 -11.09 -6.30 -22.65
CA ILE A 331 -11.28 -5.95 -24.07
C ILE A 331 -10.76 -7.00 -25.06
N GLN A 332 -10.32 -8.17 -24.59
CA GLN A 332 -9.76 -9.21 -25.48
C GLN A 332 -10.81 -9.77 -26.46
N VAL A 333 -12.08 -9.85 -26.05
CA VAL A 333 -13.15 -10.39 -26.90
C VAL A 333 -14.01 -9.27 -27.51
N ASN A 334 -14.30 -8.22 -26.74
CA ASN A 334 -15.13 -7.10 -27.19
C ASN A 334 -14.63 -5.78 -26.60
N ASN A 335 -14.10 -4.90 -27.45
CA ASN A 335 -13.52 -3.62 -27.06
C ASN A 335 -14.54 -2.54 -26.63
N SER A 336 -15.84 -2.83 -26.75
CA SER A 336 -16.93 -1.89 -26.43
C SER A 336 -17.84 -2.37 -25.29
N ALA A 337 -17.75 -3.64 -24.89
CA ALA A 337 -18.64 -4.25 -23.90
C ALA A 337 -18.56 -3.60 -22.51
N TRP A 338 -17.42 -3.00 -22.16
CA TRP A 338 -17.21 -2.21 -20.94
C TRP A 338 -18.20 -1.03 -20.80
N MET A 339 -18.71 -0.49 -21.92
CA MET A 339 -19.67 0.63 -21.91
C MET A 339 -21.08 0.20 -21.54
N THR A 340 -21.38 -1.09 -21.51
CA THR A 340 -22.73 -1.60 -21.22
C THR A 340 -23.10 -1.36 -19.76
N ASP A 341 -24.40 -1.30 -19.47
CA ASP A 341 -24.90 -1.20 -18.09
C ASP A 341 -24.74 -2.54 -17.35
N GLU A 342 -24.82 -3.63 -18.11
CA GLU A 342 -24.58 -4.99 -17.67
C GLU A 342 -23.15 -5.15 -17.14
N GLU A 343 -22.11 -4.75 -17.90
CA GLU A 343 -20.73 -4.88 -17.42
C GLU A 343 -20.45 -3.95 -16.24
N PHE A 344 -20.90 -2.70 -16.31
CA PHE A 344 -20.73 -1.72 -15.25
C PHE A 344 -21.22 -2.24 -13.88
N THR A 345 -22.35 -2.95 -13.85
CA THR A 345 -22.89 -3.50 -12.60
C THR A 345 -22.37 -4.90 -12.28
N ARG A 346 -22.03 -5.71 -13.28
CA ARG A 346 -21.39 -7.01 -13.08
C ARG A 346 -20.03 -6.87 -12.41
N GLU A 347 -19.24 -5.86 -12.76
CA GLU A 347 -17.95 -5.60 -12.11
C GLU A 347 -18.08 -5.32 -10.60
N MET A 348 -19.24 -4.86 -10.11
CA MET A 348 -19.48 -4.65 -8.67
C MET A 348 -19.57 -5.97 -7.87
N ILE A 349 -19.73 -7.11 -8.56
CA ILE A 349 -19.83 -8.45 -7.95
C ILE A 349 -18.79 -9.46 -8.47
N ALA A 350 -18.11 -9.12 -9.57
CA ALA A 350 -17.15 -10.01 -10.25
C ALA A 350 -15.97 -9.25 -10.90
N GLY A 351 -15.83 -7.95 -10.66
CA GLY A 351 -14.73 -7.12 -11.15
C GLY A 351 -13.57 -7.04 -10.17
N VAL A 352 -12.79 -5.96 -10.29
CA VAL A 352 -11.62 -5.70 -9.43
C VAL A 352 -11.99 -5.28 -7.99
N ASN A 353 -13.18 -4.72 -7.79
CA ASN A 353 -13.65 -4.26 -6.47
C ASN A 353 -15.01 -4.87 -6.08
N PRO A 354 -15.10 -6.21 -5.95
CA PRO A 354 -16.38 -6.90 -5.90
C PRO A 354 -16.98 -6.95 -4.49
N ASN A 355 -16.53 -6.13 -3.54
CA ASN A 355 -16.85 -6.26 -2.11
C ASN A 355 -17.42 -4.98 -1.47
N VAL A 356 -17.92 -4.02 -2.26
CA VAL A 356 -18.47 -2.75 -1.75
C VAL A 356 -20.00 -2.70 -1.79
N ILE A 357 -20.63 -3.31 -2.80
CA ILE A 357 -22.08 -3.31 -3.01
C ILE A 357 -22.86 -3.75 -1.76
N ARG A 358 -23.96 -3.06 -1.46
CA ARG A 358 -24.83 -3.34 -0.30
C ARG A 358 -26.27 -3.51 -0.71
N LYS A 359 -27.03 -4.30 0.06
CA LYS A 359 -28.49 -4.32 -0.05
C LYS A 359 -29.05 -3.02 0.53
N LEU A 360 -30.02 -2.46 -0.16
CA LEU A 360 -30.77 -1.30 0.29
C LEU A 360 -32.07 -1.75 0.95
N SER A 361 -32.18 -1.55 2.26
CA SER A 361 -33.31 -2.06 3.07
C SER A 361 -34.41 -1.03 3.32
N GLU A 362 -34.17 0.23 2.96
CA GLU A 362 -35.14 1.32 3.05
C GLU A 362 -34.87 2.33 1.92
N PHE A 363 -35.90 3.09 1.53
CA PHE A 363 -35.76 4.15 0.53
C PHE A 363 -36.55 5.40 0.97
N PRO A 364 -35.94 6.61 0.93
CA PRO A 364 -34.55 6.90 0.50
C PRO A 364 -33.48 6.34 1.46
N PRO A 365 -32.25 6.01 0.97
CA PRO A 365 -31.12 5.67 1.83
C PRO A 365 -30.79 6.79 2.82
N LYS A 366 -30.45 6.42 4.05
CA LYS A 366 -29.94 7.35 5.07
C LYS A 366 -28.42 7.55 4.92
N SER A 367 -28.00 8.81 4.90
CA SER A 367 -26.58 9.17 5.01
C SER A 367 -26.10 9.09 6.46
N LYS A 368 -24.84 8.66 6.64
CA LYS A 368 -24.12 8.62 7.91
C LYS A 368 -23.25 9.86 8.14
N VAL A 369 -23.17 10.75 7.16
CA VAL A 369 -22.41 12.00 7.27
C VAL A 369 -22.99 12.86 8.39
N ASP A 370 -22.14 13.51 9.20
CA ASP A 370 -22.59 14.38 10.28
C ASP A 370 -23.38 15.57 9.74
N SER A 371 -24.70 15.52 9.90
CA SER A 371 -25.62 16.54 9.37
C SER A 371 -25.43 17.92 9.99
N LYS A 372 -24.75 18.03 11.15
CA LYS A 372 -24.41 19.33 11.74
C LYS A 372 -23.26 20.01 11.01
N LEU A 373 -22.33 19.22 10.48
CA LEU A 373 -21.17 19.73 9.75
C LEU A 373 -21.47 19.88 8.26
N TYR A 374 -22.27 18.97 7.72
CA TYR A 374 -22.43 18.77 6.28
C TYR A 374 -23.87 18.94 5.79
N GLY A 375 -24.79 19.40 6.64
CA GLY A 375 -26.20 19.65 6.29
C GLY A 375 -27.00 18.38 5.98
N ASP A 376 -28.16 18.57 5.35
CA ASP A 376 -29.02 17.45 4.94
C ASP A 376 -28.42 16.74 3.72
N ASN A 377 -28.02 15.48 3.89
CA ASN A 377 -27.43 14.63 2.86
C ASN A 377 -28.43 13.57 2.35
N THR A 378 -29.73 13.78 2.56
CA THR A 378 -30.78 12.93 1.99
C THR A 378 -30.66 12.91 0.47
N THR A 379 -30.69 11.72 -0.13
CA THR A 379 -30.60 11.58 -1.59
C THR A 379 -31.73 12.33 -2.30
N THR A 380 -31.41 12.90 -3.45
CA THR A 380 -32.36 13.54 -4.36
C THR A 380 -32.98 12.57 -5.36
N ILE A 381 -32.58 11.29 -5.33
CA ILE A 381 -33.21 10.24 -6.14
C ILE A 381 -34.63 10.01 -5.64
N THR A 382 -35.62 10.14 -6.53
CA THR A 382 -37.03 9.92 -6.25
C THR A 382 -37.50 8.57 -6.82
N ARG A 383 -38.74 8.18 -6.51
CA ARG A 383 -39.34 6.94 -7.00
C ARG A 383 -39.52 6.94 -8.51
N GLU A 384 -39.86 8.10 -9.06
CA GLU A 384 -40.09 8.33 -10.48
C GLU A 384 -38.83 8.09 -11.32
N HIS A 385 -37.64 8.29 -10.74
CA HIS A 385 -36.38 7.96 -11.40
C HIS A 385 -36.14 6.44 -11.51
N LEU A 386 -36.73 5.64 -10.62
CA LEU A 386 -36.35 4.24 -10.41
C LEU A 386 -37.37 3.26 -10.99
N GLU A 387 -38.65 3.42 -10.62
CA GLU A 387 -39.72 2.46 -10.91
C GLU A 387 -39.89 2.11 -12.41
N PRO A 388 -39.67 3.02 -13.39
CA PRO A 388 -39.74 2.68 -14.81
C PRO A 388 -38.80 1.55 -15.25
N TYR A 389 -37.71 1.30 -14.50
CA TYR A 389 -36.66 0.36 -14.85
C TYR A 389 -36.67 -0.92 -14.00
N MET A 390 -37.68 -1.11 -13.13
CA MET A 390 -37.74 -2.20 -12.12
C MET A 390 -38.66 -3.37 -12.51
N GLU A 391 -38.75 -3.74 -13.79
CA GLU A 391 -39.58 -4.89 -14.25
C GLU A 391 -41.04 -4.88 -13.77
N GLY A 392 -41.61 -3.68 -13.55
CA GLY A 392 -42.98 -3.51 -13.07
C GLY A 392 -43.20 -3.77 -11.58
N VAL A 393 -42.14 -3.96 -10.77
CA VAL A 393 -42.25 -4.03 -9.31
C VAL A 393 -42.02 -2.67 -8.66
N THR A 394 -42.70 -2.43 -7.54
CA THR A 394 -42.48 -1.25 -6.68
C THR A 394 -41.17 -1.36 -5.89
N ILE A 395 -40.68 -0.24 -5.36
CA ILE A 395 -39.51 -0.22 -4.47
C ILE A 395 -39.73 -1.10 -3.24
N GLU A 396 -40.90 -1.04 -2.61
CA GLU A 396 -41.25 -1.86 -1.45
C GLU A 396 -41.18 -3.35 -1.78
N GLN A 397 -41.71 -3.77 -2.92
CA GLN A 397 -41.63 -5.15 -3.39
C GLN A 397 -40.18 -5.56 -3.69
N ALA A 398 -39.37 -4.67 -4.27
CA ALA A 398 -37.96 -4.94 -4.52
C ALA A 398 -37.18 -5.13 -3.21
N ILE A 399 -37.41 -4.30 -2.20
CA ILE A 399 -36.81 -4.42 -0.86
C ILE A 399 -37.23 -5.75 -0.20
N GLN A 400 -38.54 -6.03 -0.17
CA GLN A 400 -39.09 -7.25 0.44
C GLN A 400 -38.55 -8.52 -0.21
N ASN A 401 -38.31 -8.49 -1.52
CA ASN A 401 -37.79 -9.63 -2.27
C ASN A 401 -36.26 -9.67 -2.36
N ASN A 402 -35.53 -8.81 -1.62
CA ASN A 402 -34.06 -8.72 -1.66
C ASN A 402 -33.50 -8.43 -3.07
N ARG A 403 -34.16 -7.53 -3.82
CA ARG A 403 -33.79 -7.16 -5.20
C ARG A 403 -33.28 -5.73 -5.35
N PHE A 404 -33.09 -5.01 -4.24
CA PHE A 404 -32.76 -3.59 -4.25
C PHE A 404 -31.40 -3.34 -3.58
N TYR A 405 -30.48 -2.72 -4.30
CA TYR A 405 -29.06 -2.62 -3.93
C TYR A 405 -28.51 -1.22 -4.21
N ILE A 406 -27.34 -0.95 -3.66
CA ILE A 406 -26.67 0.34 -3.74
C ILE A 406 -25.15 0.17 -3.78
N LEU A 407 -24.48 0.92 -4.65
CA LEU A 407 -23.06 1.25 -4.51
C LEU A 407 -22.98 2.68 -3.99
N ASP A 408 -22.63 2.84 -2.71
CA ASP A 408 -22.65 4.13 -2.02
C ASP A 408 -21.23 4.59 -1.68
N HIS A 409 -20.68 5.47 -2.51
CA HIS A 409 -19.42 6.17 -2.25
C HIS A 409 -19.63 7.56 -1.66
N HIS A 410 -20.89 7.99 -1.51
CA HIS A 410 -21.23 9.36 -1.16
C HIS A 410 -20.67 9.74 0.21
N ASP A 411 -20.97 8.93 1.23
CA ASP A 411 -20.67 9.29 2.62
C ASP A 411 -19.17 9.33 2.91
N ALA A 412 -18.38 8.50 2.24
CA ALA A 412 -16.93 8.48 2.38
C ALA A 412 -16.27 9.68 1.69
N ILE A 413 -16.79 10.12 0.54
CA ILE A 413 -16.14 11.11 -0.33
C ILE A 413 -16.65 12.53 -0.08
N PHE A 414 -17.93 12.71 0.29
CA PHE A 414 -18.52 14.04 0.51
C PHE A 414 -17.67 14.96 1.42
N PRO A 415 -17.13 14.48 2.56
CA PRO A 415 -16.26 15.28 3.44
C PRO A 415 -14.99 15.85 2.79
N TYR A 416 -14.57 15.30 1.64
CA TYR A 416 -13.37 15.70 0.91
C TYR A 416 -13.67 16.54 -0.33
N LEU A 417 -14.89 16.53 -0.86
CA LEU A 417 -15.20 17.11 -2.18
C LEU A 417 -14.75 18.56 -2.34
N LYS A 418 -15.00 19.40 -1.34
CA LYS A 418 -14.59 20.80 -1.40
C LYS A 418 -13.07 20.93 -1.56
N LYS A 419 -12.31 20.20 -0.73
CA LYS A 419 -10.84 20.20 -0.75
C LYS A 419 -10.29 19.69 -2.08
N LEU A 420 -10.88 18.63 -2.62
CA LEU A 420 -10.49 18.06 -3.91
C LEU A 420 -10.71 19.06 -5.05
N ASN A 421 -11.88 19.70 -5.07
CA ASN A 421 -12.24 20.64 -6.12
C ASN A 421 -11.42 21.94 -6.07
N GLU A 422 -11.08 22.42 -4.87
CA GLU A 422 -10.19 23.57 -4.65
C GLU A 422 -8.76 23.27 -5.09
N ASN A 423 -8.29 22.01 -4.98
CA ASN A 423 -6.98 21.55 -5.48
C ASN A 423 -6.98 21.19 -6.98
N GLY A 424 -7.98 21.64 -7.74
CA GLY A 424 -8.01 21.52 -9.20
C GLY A 424 -8.72 20.28 -9.74
N ALA A 425 -8.99 19.26 -8.92
CA ALA A 425 -9.81 18.11 -9.34
C ALA A 425 -11.26 18.53 -9.64
N LYS A 426 -12.01 17.64 -10.28
CA LYS A 426 -13.45 17.82 -10.52
C LYS A 426 -14.18 16.58 -10.05
N ALA A 427 -14.33 16.50 -8.73
CA ALA A 427 -14.87 15.36 -8.01
C ALA A 427 -16.38 15.49 -7.77
N TYR A 428 -17.06 14.35 -7.84
CA TYR A 428 -18.42 14.14 -7.31
C TYR A 428 -18.37 13.08 -6.23
N ALA A 429 -19.29 13.16 -5.27
CA ALA A 429 -19.61 12.06 -4.36
C ALA A 429 -20.80 11.33 -4.96
N THR A 430 -20.61 10.04 -5.26
CA THR A 430 -21.56 9.29 -6.08
C THR A 430 -22.37 8.27 -5.31
N ARG A 431 -23.61 8.08 -5.75
CA ARG A 431 -24.50 7.01 -5.28
C ARG A 431 -25.17 6.35 -6.48
N THR A 432 -25.09 5.03 -6.56
CA THR A 432 -25.69 4.25 -7.66
C THR A 432 -26.72 3.30 -7.10
N ILE A 433 -27.97 3.42 -7.55
CA ILE A 433 -29.06 2.51 -7.17
C ILE A 433 -29.15 1.38 -8.20
N LEU A 434 -29.26 0.15 -7.70
CA LEU A 434 -29.16 -1.08 -8.48
C LEU A 434 -30.38 -1.97 -8.22
N PHE A 435 -30.75 -2.73 -9.23
CA PHE A 435 -31.83 -3.71 -9.17
C PHE A 435 -31.34 -5.09 -9.61
N LEU A 436 -31.69 -6.11 -8.83
CA LEU A 436 -31.47 -7.50 -9.21
C LEU A 436 -32.61 -7.96 -10.10
N GLN A 437 -32.32 -8.22 -11.37
CA GLN A 437 -33.27 -8.66 -12.38
C GLN A 437 -33.73 -10.10 -12.13
N THR A 438 -34.86 -10.48 -12.76
CA THR A 438 -35.40 -11.84 -12.63
C THR A 438 -34.47 -12.91 -13.19
N ASP A 439 -33.59 -12.53 -14.11
CA ASP A 439 -32.58 -13.40 -14.70
C ASP A 439 -31.31 -13.56 -13.85
N GLY A 440 -31.25 -12.91 -12.68
CA GLY A 440 -30.15 -12.99 -11.73
C GLY A 440 -29.01 -11.99 -11.94
N THR A 441 -29.09 -11.12 -12.96
CA THR A 441 -28.10 -10.06 -13.22
C THR A 441 -28.47 -8.75 -12.52
N LEU A 442 -27.49 -7.87 -12.30
CA LEU A 442 -27.73 -6.53 -11.78
C LEU A 442 -28.00 -5.54 -12.93
N LYS A 443 -28.76 -4.51 -12.64
CA LYS A 443 -29.05 -3.39 -13.54
C LYS A 443 -28.95 -2.06 -12.79
N PRO A 444 -28.30 -1.03 -13.34
CA PRO A 444 -28.30 0.31 -12.75
C PRO A 444 -29.64 1.00 -13.03
N LEU A 445 -30.20 1.65 -12.01
CA LEU A 445 -31.46 2.39 -12.12
C LEU A 445 -31.23 3.90 -12.18
N ALA A 446 -30.31 4.42 -11.37
CA ALA A 446 -29.98 5.84 -11.31
C ALA A 446 -28.60 6.05 -10.69
N ILE A 447 -27.96 7.15 -11.08
CA ILE A 447 -26.72 7.67 -10.49
C ILE A 447 -26.99 9.08 -9.99
N GLU A 448 -26.68 9.33 -8.72
CA GLU A 448 -26.66 10.67 -8.13
C GLU A 448 -25.21 11.16 -8.08
N LEU A 449 -24.97 12.36 -8.64
CA LEU A 449 -23.69 13.05 -8.59
C LEU A 449 -23.83 14.29 -7.70
N SER A 450 -23.18 14.27 -6.54
CA SER A 450 -23.26 15.33 -5.53
C SER A 450 -22.01 16.22 -5.56
N THR A 451 -22.18 17.53 -5.47
CA THR A 451 -21.11 18.54 -5.35
C THR A 451 -21.26 19.35 -4.06
N PRO A 452 -20.19 20.05 -3.61
CA PRO A 452 -20.30 20.98 -2.50
C PRO A 452 -21.29 22.09 -2.78
N ASN A 453 -22.07 22.48 -1.77
CA ASN A 453 -22.96 23.62 -1.90
C ASN A 453 -22.16 24.94 -1.91
N PRO A 454 -22.42 25.87 -2.86
CA PRO A 454 -21.73 27.15 -2.92
C PRO A 454 -21.85 28.01 -1.66
N LYS A 455 -22.88 27.78 -0.83
CA LYS A 455 -23.08 28.46 0.47
C LYS A 455 -22.26 27.86 1.61
N GLY A 456 -21.59 26.73 1.38
CA GLY A 456 -20.76 26.00 2.35
C GLY A 456 -21.33 24.63 2.72
N ASP A 457 -20.47 23.76 3.23
CA ASP A 457 -20.76 22.33 3.47
C ASP A 457 -21.96 22.10 4.39
N SER A 458 -22.18 22.96 5.39
CA SER A 458 -23.32 22.87 6.31
C SER A 458 -24.71 22.98 5.67
N PHE A 459 -24.80 23.31 4.38
CA PHE A 459 -26.05 23.40 3.62
C PHE A 459 -26.42 22.11 2.86
N GLY A 460 -25.66 21.03 3.01
CA GLY A 460 -25.88 19.79 2.25
C GLY A 460 -25.17 19.81 0.89
N PRO A 461 -25.26 18.72 0.11
CA PRO A 461 -24.80 18.67 -1.27
C PRO A 461 -25.72 19.46 -2.21
N VAL A 462 -25.20 19.80 -3.39
CA VAL A 462 -26.02 20.06 -4.58
C VAL A 462 -25.91 18.84 -5.48
N SER A 463 -27.04 18.19 -5.76
CA SER A 463 -27.04 16.89 -6.43
C SER A 463 -27.84 16.93 -7.72
N ASN A 464 -27.36 16.21 -8.73
CA ASN A 464 -28.11 15.90 -9.95
C ASN A 464 -28.25 14.39 -10.09
N VAL A 465 -29.43 13.95 -10.56
CA VAL A 465 -29.73 12.55 -10.81
C VAL A 465 -29.73 12.28 -12.31
N TYR A 466 -29.06 11.19 -12.69
CA TYR A 466 -28.96 10.70 -14.06
C TYR A 466 -29.55 9.30 -14.12
N THR A 467 -30.35 9.03 -15.16
CA THR A 467 -30.99 7.73 -15.40
C THR A 467 -30.49 7.12 -16.71
N PRO A 468 -30.57 5.78 -16.88
CA PRO A 468 -30.14 5.11 -18.10
C PRO A 468 -30.75 5.69 -19.37
N ALA A 469 -29.89 5.94 -20.36
CA ALA A 469 -30.25 6.37 -21.70
C ALA A 469 -29.33 5.67 -22.73
N SER A 470 -29.89 5.31 -23.90
CA SER A 470 -29.20 4.55 -24.94
C SER A 470 -29.01 5.31 -26.26
N GLU A 471 -29.62 6.49 -26.40
CA GLU A 471 -29.56 7.30 -27.61
C GLU A 471 -29.25 8.77 -27.31
N GLY A 472 -28.78 9.49 -28.33
CA GLY A 472 -28.54 10.93 -28.25
C GLY A 472 -27.42 11.33 -27.28
N VAL A 473 -27.40 12.62 -26.96
CA VAL A 473 -26.44 13.19 -25.99
C VAL A 473 -26.71 12.67 -24.57
N GLU A 474 -27.95 12.26 -24.28
CA GLU A 474 -28.36 11.66 -23.02
C GLU A 474 -27.62 10.33 -22.76
N ALA A 475 -27.35 9.51 -23.78
CA ALA A 475 -26.52 8.32 -23.64
C ALA A 475 -25.06 8.66 -23.27
N SER A 476 -24.51 9.72 -23.87
CA SER A 476 -23.17 10.22 -23.56
C SER A 476 -23.09 10.77 -22.13
N ILE A 477 -24.13 11.47 -21.68
CA ILE A 477 -24.28 11.94 -20.29
C ILE A 477 -24.33 10.75 -19.33
N TRP A 478 -25.10 9.71 -19.66
CA TRP A 478 -25.18 8.49 -18.86
C TRP A 478 -23.82 7.77 -18.77
N LEU A 479 -23.10 7.65 -19.88
CA LEU A 479 -21.75 7.08 -19.90
C LEU A 479 -20.78 7.89 -19.02
N LEU A 480 -20.83 9.23 -19.06
CA LEU A 480 -20.06 10.08 -18.16
C LEU A 480 -20.46 9.89 -16.68
N ALA A 481 -21.75 9.77 -16.38
CA ALA A 481 -22.22 9.51 -15.02
C ALA A 481 -21.63 8.22 -14.45
N LYS A 482 -21.58 7.14 -15.25
CA LYS A 482 -20.89 5.89 -14.90
C LYS A 482 -19.39 6.11 -14.68
N ALA A 483 -18.72 6.88 -15.53
CA ALA A 483 -17.30 7.17 -15.35
C ALA A 483 -17.00 7.85 -14.00
N TYR A 484 -17.81 8.80 -13.55
CA TYR A 484 -17.63 9.41 -12.22
C TYR A 484 -17.80 8.42 -11.07
N VAL A 485 -18.77 7.49 -11.19
CA VAL A 485 -18.92 6.38 -10.23
C VAL A 485 -17.67 5.52 -10.23
N VAL A 486 -17.15 5.17 -11.40
CA VAL A 486 -15.94 4.34 -11.50
C VAL A 486 -14.70 5.07 -10.97
N VAL A 487 -14.57 6.39 -11.15
CA VAL A 487 -13.46 7.15 -10.52
C VAL A 487 -13.53 7.05 -9.00
N ASN A 488 -14.71 7.22 -8.40
CA ASN A 488 -14.90 7.01 -6.96
C ASN A 488 -14.54 5.58 -6.56
N ASP A 489 -15.02 4.59 -7.31
CA ASP A 489 -14.78 3.18 -7.04
C ASP A 489 -13.32 2.77 -7.20
N SER A 490 -12.59 3.33 -8.18
CA SER A 490 -11.15 3.13 -8.35
C SER A 490 -10.35 3.69 -7.18
N CYS A 491 -10.73 4.86 -6.66
CA CYS A 491 -10.09 5.43 -5.47
C CYS A 491 -10.39 4.60 -4.22
N TYR A 492 -11.66 4.21 -4.03
CA TYR A 492 -12.06 3.38 -2.89
C TYR A 492 -11.40 1.99 -2.95
N HIS A 493 -11.39 1.37 -4.12
CA HIS A 493 -10.69 0.11 -4.38
C HIS A 493 -9.23 0.21 -3.97
N GLN A 494 -8.48 1.14 -4.54
CA GLN A 494 -7.03 1.16 -4.37
C GLN A 494 -6.61 1.55 -2.95
N LEU A 495 -7.31 2.51 -2.33
CA LEU A 495 -6.94 3.02 -1.01
C LEU A 495 -7.55 2.22 0.14
N ILE A 496 -8.75 1.66 -0.05
CA ILE A 496 -9.51 1.00 1.02
C ILE A 496 -9.54 -0.51 0.84
N SER A 497 -10.18 -1.00 -0.23
CA SER A 497 -10.37 -2.44 -0.43
C SER A 497 -9.04 -3.19 -0.60
N HIS A 498 -8.08 -2.55 -1.24
CA HIS A 498 -6.74 -3.06 -1.50
C HIS A 498 -5.77 -2.61 -0.40
N TRP A 499 -5.26 -1.37 -0.44
CA TRP A 499 -4.21 -0.94 0.48
C TRP A 499 -4.58 -1.07 1.98
N LEU A 500 -5.68 -0.48 2.44
CA LEU A 500 -6.01 -0.49 3.86
C LEU A 500 -6.39 -1.91 4.35
N ASN A 501 -7.37 -2.53 3.69
CA ASN A 501 -7.98 -3.77 4.16
C ASN A 501 -7.13 -5.02 3.90
N THR A 502 -6.01 -4.91 3.17
CA THR A 502 -5.00 -5.97 3.05
C THR A 502 -3.64 -5.50 3.55
N HIS A 503 -2.91 -4.68 2.80
CA HIS A 503 -1.51 -4.32 3.06
C HIS A 503 -1.30 -3.73 4.46
N ALA A 504 -1.99 -2.64 4.77
CA ALA A 504 -1.75 -1.88 6.00
C ALA A 504 -2.25 -2.61 7.25
N THR A 505 -3.37 -3.34 7.14
CA THR A 505 -3.96 -4.05 8.28
C THR A 505 -3.27 -5.38 8.60
N VAL A 506 -2.56 -6.00 7.65
CA VAL A 506 -1.81 -7.25 7.90
C VAL A 506 -0.42 -7.00 8.50
N GLU A 507 0.28 -5.92 8.12
CA GLU A 507 1.64 -5.64 8.60
C GLU A 507 1.81 -5.69 10.15
N PRO A 508 0.86 -5.17 10.97
CA PRO A 508 0.92 -5.32 12.42
C PRO A 508 0.98 -6.77 12.95
N PHE A 509 0.33 -7.71 12.27
CA PHE A 509 0.33 -9.13 12.62
C PHE A 509 1.70 -9.76 12.40
N ILE A 510 2.40 -9.36 11.33
CA ILE A 510 3.74 -9.84 11.00
C ILE A 510 4.72 -9.43 12.11
N ILE A 511 4.66 -8.16 12.49
CA ILE A 511 5.49 -7.59 13.55
C ILE A 511 5.21 -8.29 14.88
N ALA A 512 3.94 -8.44 15.26
CA ALA A 512 3.55 -9.10 16.51
C ALA A 512 4.01 -10.56 16.55
N THR A 513 3.83 -11.28 15.44
CA THR A 513 4.18 -12.71 15.33
C THR A 513 5.68 -12.90 15.56
N ASN A 514 6.52 -12.12 14.89
CA ASN A 514 7.98 -12.23 15.01
C ASN A 514 8.52 -11.73 16.35
N ARG A 515 7.77 -10.89 17.08
CA ARG A 515 8.16 -10.40 18.41
C ARG A 515 7.80 -11.32 19.56
N HIS A 516 6.67 -12.03 19.45
CA HIS A 516 6.12 -12.79 20.58
C HIS A 516 5.98 -14.29 20.36
N LEU A 517 5.88 -14.75 19.11
CA LEU A 517 5.75 -16.18 18.82
C LEU A 517 7.09 -16.72 18.33
N SER A 518 7.68 -17.64 19.09
CA SER A 518 8.90 -18.33 18.69
C SER A 518 8.72 -19.05 17.35
N VAL A 519 9.80 -19.20 16.57
CA VAL A 519 9.75 -19.94 15.28
C VAL A 519 9.29 -21.39 15.42
N VAL A 520 9.36 -21.97 16.63
CA VAL A 520 8.83 -23.32 16.92
C VAL A 520 7.36 -23.32 17.34
N HIS A 521 6.79 -22.17 17.68
CA HIS A 521 5.41 -22.01 18.12
C HIS A 521 4.45 -22.44 17.00
N PRO A 522 3.38 -23.21 17.29
CA PRO A 522 2.48 -23.71 16.25
C PRO A 522 1.81 -22.56 15.48
N ILE A 523 1.34 -21.51 16.16
CA ILE A 523 0.72 -20.37 15.49
C ILE A 523 1.71 -19.55 14.64
N HIS A 524 3.00 -19.50 15.02
CA HIS A 524 4.02 -18.91 14.14
C HIS A 524 4.13 -19.72 12.83
N LYS A 525 4.24 -21.05 12.94
CA LYS A 525 4.34 -21.94 11.76
C LYS A 525 3.10 -21.90 10.85
N LEU A 526 1.91 -21.75 11.45
CA LEU A 526 0.65 -21.61 10.73
C LEU A 526 0.62 -20.32 9.91
N LEU A 527 1.00 -19.19 10.51
CA LEU A 527 0.84 -17.87 9.91
C LEU A 527 2.00 -17.45 9.00
N LEU A 528 3.22 -17.96 9.23
CA LEU A 528 4.43 -17.56 8.52
C LEU A 528 4.32 -17.56 6.98
N PRO A 529 3.74 -18.57 6.30
CA PRO A 529 3.60 -18.54 4.85
C PRO A 529 2.78 -17.36 4.34
N HIS A 530 1.86 -16.87 5.16
CA HIS A 530 0.92 -15.81 4.81
C HIS A 530 1.48 -14.40 4.99
N TYR A 531 2.76 -14.28 5.35
CA TYR A 531 3.46 -13.00 5.50
C TYR A 531 4.52 -12.74 4.44
N ARG A 532 4.80 -13.73 3.58
CA ARG A 532 5.87 -13.68 2.59
C ARG A 532 5.82 -12.36 1.80
N ASN A 533 6.91 -11.61 1.84
CA ASN A 533 7.13 -10.35 1.12
C ASN A 533 6.26 -9.15 1.53
N THR A 534 5.30 -9.30 2.44
CA THR A 534 4.33 -8.23 2.78
C THR A 534 5.00 -6.98 3.38
N MET A 535 5.96 -7.14 4.31
CA MET A 535 6.69 -5.98 4.85
C MET A 535 7.54 -5.28 3.79
N ASN A 536 8.15 -6.05 2.87
CA ASN A 536 8.97 -5.53 1.80
C ASN A 536 8.16 -4.73 0.79
N ILE A 537 7.02 -5.26 0.32
CA ILE A 537 6.14 -4.54 -0.59
C ILE A 537 5.59 -3.27 0.07
N ASN A 538 5.16 -3.34 1.34
CA ASN A 538 4.66 -2.17 2.05
C ASN A 538 5.72 -1.09 2.22
N ALA A 539 6.97 -1.47 2.52
CA ALA A 539 8.09 -0.54 2.60
C ALA A 539 8.35 0.17 1.26
N ASN A 540 8.31 -0.59 0.15
CA ASN A 540 8.45 -0.03 -1.20
C ASN A 540 7.28 0.89 -1.56
N ALA A 541 6.06 0.52 -1.18
CA ALA A 541 4.87 1.35 -1.38
C ALA A 541 4.96 2.68 -0.61
N ARG A 542 5.41 2.66 0.65
CA ARG A 542 5.66 3.89 1.44
C ARG A 542 6.72 4.79 0.80
N ASN A 543 7.67 4.20 0.07
CA ASN A 543 8.71 4.98 -0.59
C ASN A 543 8.28 5.55 -1.95
N ASN A 544 7.54 4.80 -2.76
CA ASN A 544 7.35 5.17 -4.18
C ASN A 544 5.88 5.33 -4.60
N LEU A 545 4.96 4.64 -3.92
CA LEU A 545 3.57 4.52 -4.36
C LEU A 545 2.66 5.53 -3.64
N ILE A 546 2.69 5.50 -2.31
CA ILE A 546 1.77 6.27 -1.43
C ILE A 546 2.44 7.43 -0.69
N SER A 547 3.70 7.74 -1.02
CA SER A 547 4.40 8.91 -0.50
C SER A 547 3.85 10.21 -1.07
N ALA A 548 4.21 11.34 -0.45
CA ALA A 548 3.98 12.67 -1.02
C ALA A 548 4.56 12.75 -2.44
N GLY A 549 3.73 13.09 -3.42
CA GLY A 549 4.12 13.12 -4.84
C GLY A 549 4.41 11.76 -5.47
N GLY A 550 4.16 10.66 -4.74
CA GLY A 550 4.22 9.30 -5.27
C GLY A 550 3.10 9.05 -6.29
N ILE A 551 3.14 7.87 -6.91
CA ILE A 551 2.25 7.50 -8.02
C ILE A 551 0.77 7.69 -7.67
N ILE A 552 0.31 7.23 -6.50
CA ILE A 552 -1.11 7.33 -6.14
C ILE A 552 -1.54 8.79 -6.00
N GLU A 553 -0.73 9.63 -5.36
CA GLU A 553 -1.07 11.05 -5.24
C GLU A 553 -1.01 11.79 -6.59
N SER A 554 -0.17 11.37 -7.52
CA SER A 554 -0.07 12.03 -8.82
C SER A 554 -1.15 11.60 -9.81
N THR A 555 -1.62 10.34 -9.72
CA THR A 555 -2.49 9.76 -10.77
C THR A 555 -3.93 9.44 -10.35
N TYR A 556 -4.29 9.54 -9.07
CA TYR A 556 -5.65 9.30 -8.56
C TYR A 556 -6.34 10.60 -8.10
N LEU A 557 -7.68 10.59 -8.10
CA LEU A 557 -8.52 11.76 -7.79
C LEU A 557 -8.18 12.42 -6.45
N PHE A 558 -7.85 11.63 -5.42
CA PHE A 558 -7.67 12.14 -4.06
C PHE A 558 -6.38 12.93 -3.85
N GLY A 559 -5.41 12.80 -4.74
CA GLY A 559 -4.15 13.53 -4.66
C GLY A 559 -3.46 13.39 -3.30
N ASN A 560 -3.04 14.53 -2.73
CA ASN A 560 -2.43 14.63 -1.40
C ASN A 560 -3.34 14.25 -0.22
N TYR A 561 -4.64 14.03 -0.42
CA TYR A 561 -5.56 13.56 0.61
C TYR A 561 -5.73 12.03 0.62
N SER A 562 -5.11 11.31 -0.31
CA SER A 562 -5.31 9.86 -0.50
C SER A 562 -5.10 9.04 0.78
N MET A 563 -3.98 9.27 1.46
CA MET A 563 -3.67 8.52 2.68
C MET A 563 -4.49 8.97 3.88
N GLN A 564 -4.83 10.27 3.96
CA GLN A 564 -5.74 10.76 4.99
C GLN A 564 -7.14 10.15 4.84
N PHE A 565 -7.63 10.01 3.61
CA PHE A 565 -8.91 9.34 3.31
C PHE A 565 -8.92 7.90 3.83
N SER A 566 -7.84 7.14 3.60
CA SER A 566 -7.73 5.79 4.14
C SER A 566 -7.76 5.75 5.68
N SER A 567 -7.16 6.74 6.35
CA SER A 567 -7.20 6.85 7.82
C SER A 567 -8.58 7.19 8.35
N ASP A 568 -9.32 8.06 7.66
CA ASP A 568 -10.68 8.39 8.05
C ASP A 568 -11.63 7.19 7.91
N VAL A 569 -11.44 6.35 6.87
CA VAL A 569 -12.21 5.10 6.72
C VAL A 569 -11.80 4.04 7.77
N TYR A 570 -10.53 3.98 8.16
CA TYR A 570 -10.05 3.03 9.18
C TYR A 570 -10.73 3.20 10.55
N LYS A 571 -11.29 4.38 10.85
CA LYS A 571 -12.08 4.63 12.08
C LYS A 571 -13.22 3.63 12.27
N ASP A 572 -13.83 3.19 11.16
CA ASP A 572 -14.96 2.26 11.13
C ASP A 572 -14.54 0.82 10.77
N TRP A 573 -13.24 0.54 10.71
CA TRP A 573 -12.74 -0.80 10.44
C TRP A 573 -12.97 -1.71 11.65
N VAL A 574 -13.39 -2.95 11.37
CA VAL A 574 -13.76 -3.96 12.37
C VAL A 574 -13.15 -5.30 11.95
N PHE A 575 -12.20 -5.81 12.74
CA PHE A 575 -11.45 -7.04 12.40
C PHE A 575 -12.37 -8.24 12.17
N THR A 576 -13.35 -8.45 13.06
CA THR A 576 -14.26 -9.61 13.00
C THR A 576 -15.18 -9.58 11.77
N GLU A 577 -15.39 -8.42 11.18
CA GLU A 577 -16.19 -8.25 9.96
C GLU A 577 -15.36 -8.38 8.68
N GLN A 578 -14.03 -8.60 8.78
CA GLN A 578 -13.19 -8.86 7.60
C GLN A 578 -13.27 -10.32 7.13
N GLY A 579 -13.83 -11.22 7.96
CA GLY A 579 -14.16 -12.57 7.53
C GLY A 579 -15.30 -12.56 6.52
N LEU A 580 -15.17 -13.32 5.43
CA LEU A 580 -16.09 -13.24 4.30
C LEU A 580 -17.58 -13.43 4.68
N PRO A 581 -17.98 -14.41 5.51
CA PRO A 581 -19.39 -14.56 5.88
C PRO A 581 -19.94 -13.33 6.61
N ASN A 582 -19.15 -12.76 7.53
CA ASN A 582 -19.55 -11.59 8.32
C ASN A 582 -19.63 -10.33 7.44
N ASP A 583 -18.70 -10.14 6.49
CA ASP A 583 -18.77 -9.06 5.51
C ASP A 583 -20.07 -9.14 4.67
N LEU A 584 -20.39 -10.33 4.14
CA LEU A 584 -21.57 -10.53 3.30
C LEU A 584 -22.87 -10.23 4.06
N ILE A 585 -22.96 -10.65 5.33
CA ILE A 585 -24.10 -10.33 6.20
C ILE A 585 -24.14 -8.83 6.52
N LYS A 586 -23.00 -8.21 6.88
CA LYS A 586 -22.89 -6.78 7.18
C LYS A 586 -23.36 -5.91 6.02
N ARG A 587 -22.99 -6.27 4.79
CA ARG A 587 -23.45 -5.57 3.57
C ARG A 587 -24.89 -5.89 3.21
N GLY A 588 -25.51 -6.85 3.89
CA GLY A 588 -26.88 -7.30 3.67
C GLY A 588 -27.06 -8.08 2.37
N VAL A 589 -25.98 -8.57 1.76
CA VAL A 589 -26.02 -9.37 0.52
C VAL A 589 -26.18 -10.87 0.80
N ALA A 590 -26.11 -11.26 2.07
CA ALA A 590 -26.42 -12.59 2.58
C ALA A 590 -27.15 -12.51 3.93
N GLU A 591 -27.71 -13.63 4.36
CA GLU A 591 -28.23 -13.85 5.71
C GLU A 591 -27.72 -15.16 6.29
N GLU A 592 -27.78 -15.30 7.62
CA GLU A 592 -27.53 -16.58 8.28
C GLU A 592 -28.54 -17.63 7.84
N ASP A 593 -28.05 -18.80 7.47
CA ASP A 593 -28.87 -19.96 7.11
C ASP A 593 -28.10 -21.23 7.47
N PRO A 594 -28.35 -21.80 8.67
CA PRO A 594 -27.68 -23.02 9.12
C PRO A 594 -27.90 -24.24 8.22
N ALA A 595 -28.91 -24.23 7.33
CA ALA A 595 -29.15 -25.30 6.37
C ALA A 595 -28.29 -25.16 5.10
N SER A 596 -27.75 -23.96 4.83
CA SER A 596 -26.83 -23.73 3.72
C SER A 596 -25.44 -24.31 4.01
N PRO A 597 -24.70 -24.81 3.00
CA PRO A 597 -23.41 -25.49 3.20
C PRO A 597 -22.35 -24.68 3.96
N HIS A 598 -22.43 -23.35 3.86
CA HIS A 598 -21.48 -22.41 4.46
C HIS A 598 -22.09 -21.65 5.66
N GLY A 599 -23.25 -22.09 6.17
CA GLY A 599 -23.97 -21.44 7.27
C GLY A 599 -24.63 -20.09 6.91
N ILE A 600 -24.51 -19.65 5.65
CA ILE A 600 -25.12 -18.43 5.14
C ILE A 600 -25.71 -18.63 3.75
N ARG A 601 -26.70 -17.81 3.40
CA ARG A 601 -27.39 -17.83 2.11
C ARG A 601 -27.27 -16.48 1.40
N LEU A 602 -26.73 -16.50 0.18
CA LEU A 602 -26.62 -15.30 -0.68
C LEU A 602 -27.99 -14.90 -1.24
N PHE A 603 -28.27 -13.60 -1.30
CA PHE A 603 -29.45 -13.06 -2.01
C PHE A 603 -29.21 -12.94 -3.52
N ILE A 604 -28.00 -12.54 -3.92
CA ILE A 604 -27.53 -12.65 -5.30
C ILE A 604 -26.91 -14.05 -5.44
N LYS A 605 -27.66 -15.00 -5.99
CA LYS A 605 -27.24 -16.41 -6.05
C LYS A 605 -25.94 -16.59 -6.85
N ASP A 606 -25.86 -15.97 -8.02
CA ASP A 606 -24.67 -15.96 -8.86
C ASP A 606 -23.86 -14.69 -8.61
N TYR A 607 -23.33 -14.54 -7.40
CA TYR A 607 -22.36 -13.49 -7.04
C TYR A 607 -20.97 -14.13 -7.08
N PRO A 608 -20.15 -13.92 -8.13
CA PRO A 608 -18.95 -14.74 -8.34
C PRO A 608 -17.92 -14.67 -7.22
N TYR A 609 -17.55 -13.45 -6.79
CA TYR A 609 -16.63 -13.25 -5.65
C TYR A 609 -17.13 -13.94 -4.37
N ALA A 610 -18.39 -13.72 -4.00
CA ALA A 610 -18.93 -14.27 -2.76
C ALA A 610 -19.08 -15.80 -2.82
N SER A 611 -19.61 -16.33 -3.92
CA SER A 611 -19.88 -17.77 -4.06
C SER A 611 -18.59 -18.59 -4.18
N ASP A 612 -17.55 -18.09 -4.82
CA ASP A 612 -16.24 -18.76 -4.89
C ASP A 612 -15.45 -18.55 -3.61
N GLY A 613 -15.50 -17.33 -3.06
CA GLY A 613 -14.85 -16.98 -1.81
C GLY A 613 -15.32 -17.84 -0.64
N LEU A 614 -16.61 -18.19 -0.57
CA LEU A 614 -17.13 -19.04 0.49
C LEU A 614 -16.57 -20.47 0.45
N GLU A 615 -16.25 -21.00 -0.73
CA GLU A 615 -15.60 -22.31 -0.86
C GLU A 615 -14.17 -22.25 -0.30
N ILE A 616 -13.42 -21.19 -0.66
CA ILE A 616 -12.04 -20.97 -0.19
C ILE A 616 -12.02 -20.71 1.31
N TRP A 617 -12.92 -19.85 1.81
CA TRP A 617 -13.11 -19.57 3.24
C TRP A 617 -13.36 -20.84 4.04
N ALA A 618 -14.30 -21.69 3.59
CA ALA A 618 -14.61 -22.94 4.26
C ALA A 618 -13.41 -23.91 4.30
N ALA A 619 -12.61 -23.95 3.23
CA ALA A 619 -11.37 -24.74 3.20
C ALA A 619 -10.32 -24.22 4.19
N ILE A 620 -10.10 -22.90 4.24
CA ILE A 620 -9.19 -22.27 5.20
C ILE A 620 -9.66 -22.54 6.63
N ASN A 621 -10.94 -22.29 6.93
CA ASN A 621 -11.49 -22.51 8.26
C ASN A 621 -11.33 -23.95 8.72
N SER A 622 -11.64 -24.92 7.84
CA SER A 622 -11.48 -26.35 8.14
C SER A 622 -10.02 -26.72 8.43
N TRP A 623 -9.08 -26.18 7.66
CA TRP A 623 -7.64 -26.38 7.88
C TRP A 623 -7.19 -25.80 9.22
N VAL A 624 -7.54 -24.55 9.51
CA VAL A 624 -7.18 -23.87 10.76
C VAL A 624 -7.79 -24.58 11.97
N GLU A 625 -9.05 -25.00 11.87
CA GLU A 625 -9.73 -25.74 12.93
C GLU A 625 -9.03 -27.07 13.25
N GLU A 626 -8.68 -27.86 12.23
CA GLU A 626 -7.95 -29.13 12.37
C GLU A 626 -6.56 -28.88 12.99
N TYR A 627 -5.84 -27.86 12.53
CA TYR A 627 -4.54 -27.46 13.04
C TYR A 627 -4.58 -27.01 14.51
N VAL A 628 -5.47 -26.08 14.86
CA VAL A 628 -5.57 -25.52 16.22
C VAL A 628 -6.00 -26.60 17.20
N LYS A 629 -6.95 -27.47 16.86
CA LYS A 629 -7.36 -28.59 17.72
C LYS A 629 -6.28 -29.65 17.91
N PHE A 630 -5.33 -29.74 16.99
CA PHE A 630 -4.15 -30.61 17.17
C PHE A 630 -3.25 -30.11 18.30
N TYR A 631 -2.94 -28.81 18.37
CA TYR A 631 -2.05 -28.25 19.38
C TYR A 631 -2.75 -27.85 20.70
N TYR A 632 -4.00 -27.38 20.64
CA TYR A 632 -4.76 -26.90 21.79
C TYR A 632 -5.98 -27.78 22.05
N LYS A 633 -5.98 -28.52 23.18
CA LYS A 633 -7.02 -29.51 23.52
C LYS A 633 -8.21 -28.90 24.24
N SER A 634 -8.03 -27.73 24.84
CA SER A 634 -9.05 -27.00 25.59
C SER A 634 -8.83 -25.48 25.51
N ASP A 635 -9.85 -24.71 25.86
CA ASP A 635 -9.73 -23.25 25.99
C ASP A 635 -8.73 -22.87 27.10
N ALA A 636 -8.59 -23.71 28.12
CA ALA A 636 -7.59 -23.50 29.16
C ALA A 636 -6.16 -23.50 28.59
N ASP A 637 -5.88 -24.22 27.50
CA ASP A 637 -4.55 -24.22 26.86
C ASP A 637 -4.28 -22.86 26.19
N ILE A 638 -5.31 -22.22 25.62
CA ILE A 638 -5.22 -20.87 25.03
C ILE A 638 -4.88 -19.83 26.09
N THR A 639 -5.57 -19.87 27.24
CA THR A 639 -5.33 -18.92 28.34
C THR A 639 -3.97 -19.08 29.02
N LYS A 640 -3.36 -20.28 28.95
CA LYS A 640 -2.06 -20.58 29.56
C LYS A 640 -0.87 -20.31 28.63
N ASP A 641 -1.12 -20.15 27.33
CA ASP A 641 -0.08 -19.89 26.35
C ASP A 641 0.40 -18.43 26.43
N VAL A 642 1.49 -18.22 27.14
CA VAL A 642 2.02 -16.87 27.39
C VAL A 642 2.52 -16.16 26.14
N GLU A 643 3.02 -16.89 25.13
CA GLU A 643 3.46 -16.32 23.85
C GLU A 643 2.25 -15.85 23.05
N LEU A 644 1.21 -16.69 22.94
CA LEU A 644 -0.03 -16.34 22.25
C LEU A 644 -0.74 -15.15 22.89
N GLN A 645 -0.84 -15.12 24.23
CA GLN A 645 -1.46 -14.00 24.95
C GLN A 645 -0.67 -12.69 24.73
N ALA A 646 0.67 -12.74 24.74
CA ALA A 646 1.51 -11.57 24.49
C ALA A 646 1.41 -11.07 23.05
N PHE A 647 1.42 -11.99 22.08
CA PHE A 647 1.20 -11.72 20.66
C PHE A 647 -0.11 -10.95 20.44
N TRP A 648 -1.23 -11.50 20.91
CA TRP A 648 -2.54 -10.90 20.67
C TRP A 648 -2.68 -9.55 21.38
N LYS A 649 -2.15 -9.46 22.61
CA LYS A 649 -2.18 -8.22 23.37
C LYS A 649 -1.40 -7.11 22.67
N GLU A 650 -0.16 -7.35 22.23
CA GLU A 650 0.64 -6.31 21.58
C GLU A 650 0.06 -5.93 20.21
N LEU A 651 -0.43 -6.91 19.44
CA LEU A 651 -1.14 -6.67 18.20
C LEU A 651 -2.29 -5.67 18.39
N VAL A 652 -3.17 -5.90 19.37
CA VAL A 652 -4.34 -5.04 19.61
C VAL A 652 -3.96 -3.72 20.25
N GLU A 653 -3.12 -3.73 21.29
CA GLU A 653 -2.81 -2.53 22.08
C GLU A 653 -1.79 -1.60 21.42
N VAL A 654 -0.96 -2.13 20.52
CA VAL A 654 0.10 -1.38 19.83
C VAL A 654 -0.11 -1.41 18.31
N GLY A 655 -0.15 -2.60 17.70
CA GLY A 655 -0.23 -2.77 16.24
C GLY A 655 -1.45 -2.11 15.60
N HIS A 656 -2.62 -2.35 16.18
CA HIS A 656 -3.88 -1.65 15.89
C HIS A 656 -4.28 -0.75 17.08
N GLY A 657 -3.28 -0.18 17.75
CA GLY A 657 -3.43 0.48 19.06
C GLY A 657 -4.42 1.64 19.12
N ASP A 658 -4.75 2.25 17.97
CA ASP A 658 -5.73 3.33 17.90
C ASP A 658 -7.18 2.83 18.02
N LEU A 659 -7.43 1.55 17.74
CA LEU A 659 -8.72 0.87 17.89
C LEU A 659 -8.75 -0.11 19.07
N LYS A 660 -7.73 -0.11 19.95
CA LYS A 660 -7.61 -1.07 21.08
C LYS A 660 -8.79 -1.10 22.05
N ASN A 661 -9.53 0.01 22.14
CA ASN A 661 -10.68 0.14 23.04
C ASN A 661 -11.98 -0.39 22.41
N ALA A 662 -11.95 -0.82 21.15
CA ALA A 662 -13.12 -1.38 20.50
C ALA A 662 -13.56 -2.69 21.16
N THR A 663 -14.87 -2.88 21.28
CA THR A 663 -15.45 -4.03 22.01
C THR A 663 -15.47 -5.33 21.20
N TRP A 664 -15.27 -5.24 19.89
CA TRP A 664 -15.32 -6.36 18.96
C TRP A 664 -14.01 -7.16 18.87
N TRP A 665 -12.91 -6.69 19.48
CA TRP A 665 -11.69 -7.50 19.57
C TRP A 665 -11.93 -8.77 20.37
N TYR A 666 -11.52 -9.91 19.81
CA TYR A 666 -11.47 -11.18 20.56
C TYR A 666 -10.66 -11.01 21.83
N LYS A 667 -11.07 -11.70 22.90
CA LYS A 667 -10.30 -11.72 24.15
C LYS A 667 -9.16 -12.74 24.09
N MET A 668 -9.16 -13.58 23.05
CA MET A 668 -8.19 -14.65 22.84
C MET A 668 -8.12 -15.58 24.04
N GLN A 669 -9.28 -16.03 24.52
CA GLN A 669 -9.43 -16.93 25.67
C GLN A 669 -9.92 -18.32 25.27
N THR A 670 -10.48 -18.47 24.07
CA THR A 670 -11.07 -19.72 23.58
C THR A 670 -10.43 -20.18 22.28
N ARG A 671 -10.54 -21.48 21.99
CA ARG A 671 -10.07 -22.03 20.71
C ARG A 671 -10.84 -21.48 19.53
N THR A 672 -12.15 -21.22 19.70
CA THR A 672 -12.98 -20.61 18.66
C THR A 672 -12.45 -19.24 18.27
N GLU A 673 -12.14 -18.37 19.24
CA GLU A 673 -11.57 -17.05 18.95
C GLU A 673 -10.23 -17.14 18.20
N LEU A 674 -9.36 -18.10 18.56
CA LEU A 674 -8.09 -18.31 17.86
C LEU A 674 -8.31 -18.80 16.42
N ILE A 675 -9.22 -19.77 16.24
CA ILE A 675 -9.58 -20.30 14.92
C ILE A 675 -10.13 -19.20 14.03
N ASP A 676 -11.05 -18.39 14.55
CA ASP A 676 -11.66 -17.29 13.80
C ASP A 676 -10.62 -16.23 13.44
N ALA A 677 -9.76 -15.82 14.39
CA ALA A 677 -8.72 -14.83 14.14
C ALA A 677 -7.70 -15.29 13.10
N CYS A 678 -7.22 -16.53 13.19
CA CYS A 678 -6.30 -17.10 12.21
C CYS A 678 -6.97 -17.26 10.83
N THR A 679 -8.22 -17.69 10.78
CA THR A 679 -8.98 -17.84 9.52
C THR A 679 -9.18 -16.49 8.84
N ILE A 680 -9.57 -15.45 9.58
CA ILE A 680 -9.71 -14.08 9.07
C ILE A 680 -8.36 -13.59 8.51
N LEU A 681 -7.27 -13.76 9.24
CA LEU A 681 -5.96 -13.30 8.79
C LEU A 681 -5.48 -14.01 7.53
N ILE A 682 -5.62 -15.34 7.48
CA ILE A 682 -5.25 -16.13 6.29
C ILE A 682 -6.12 -15.72 5.11
N TRP A 683 -7.43 -15.52 5.31
CA TRP A 683 -8.33 -15.01 4.27
C TRP A 683 -7.91 -13.64 3.73
N ILE A 684 -7.59 -12.68 4.61
CA ILE A 684 -7.15 -11.33 4.21
C ILE A 684 -5.87 -11.42 3.37
N ALA A 685 -4.86 -12.13 3.91
CA ALA A 685 -3.53 -12.20 3.31
C ALA A 685 -3.50 -12.98 1.99
N SER A 686 -4.44 -13.91 1.78
CA SER A 686 -4.50 -14.74 0.58
C SER A 686 -5.65 -14.34 -0.35
N ALA A 687 -6.82 -14.92 -0.16
CA ALA A 687 -7.95 -14.86 -1.09
C ALA A 687 -8.57 -13.47 -1.24
N LEU A 688 -8.71 -12.69 -0.16
CA LEU A 688 -9.20 -11.31 -0.26
C LEU A 688 -8.25 -10.46 -1.08
N HIS A 689 -6.95 -10.48 -0.73
CA HIS A 689 -5.91 -9.78 -1.48
C HIS A 689 -5.91 -10.19 -2.95
N ALA A 690 -5.91 -11.50 -3.25
CA ALA A 690 -5.94 -11.98 -4.62
C ALA A 690 -7.15 -11.44 -5.41
N ALA A 691 -8.34 -11.45 -4.81
CA ALA A 691 -9.57 -10.99 -5.43
C ALA A 691 -9.60 -9.48 -5.72
N VAL A 692 -8.83 -8.66 -5.00
CA VAL A 692 -8.76 -7.20 -5.21
C VAL A 692 -7.46 -6.74 -5.90
N ASN A 693 -6.45 -7.61 -6.03
CA ASN A 693 -5.16 -7.27 -6.61
C ASN A 693 -5.02 -7.73 -8.07
N PHE A 694 -5.21 -9.03 -8.35
CA PHE A 694 -4.86 -9.60 -9.67
C PHE A 694 -5.89 -9.26 -10.78
N GLY A 695 -6.95 -8.53 -10.44
CA GLY A 695 -7.90 -7.95 -11.38
C GLY A 695 -7.57 -6.52 -11.82
N GLN A 696 -6.52 -5.89 -11.25
CA GLN A 696 -6.17 -4.48 -11.51
C GLN A 696 -5.93 -4.21 -12.99
N TYR A 697 -4.97 -4.87 -13.63
CA TYR A 697 -4.73 -4.68 -15.06
C TYR A 697 -5.78 -5.38 -15.94
N PRO A 698 -6.24 -6.61 -15.63
CA PRO A 698 -7.27 -7.27 -16.45
C PRO A 698 -8.53 -6.43 -16.68
N TYR A 699 -8.98 -5.66 -15.68
CA TYR A 699 -10.09 -4.71 -15.83
C TYR A 699 -9.65 -3.26 -16.07
N GLY A 700 -8.63 -2.78 -15.36
CA GLY A 700 -8.23 -1.37 -15.36
C GLY A 700 -7.06 -1.00 -16.26
N GLY A 701 -6.42 -1.99 -16.90
CA GLY A 701 -5.47 -1.77 -17.98
C GLY A 701 -6.09 -1.09 -19.20
N TYR A 702 -7.43 -1.00 -19.27
CA TYR A 702 -8.16 -0.13 -20.18
C TYR A 702 -8.79 1.03 -19.42
N ILE A 703 -8.14 2.19 -19.48
CA ILE A 703 -8.47 3.35 -18.63
C ILE A 703 -9.89 3.88 -18.84
N LEU A 704 -10.50 3.62 -20.00
CA LEU A 704 -11.89 3.99 -20.24
C LEU A 704 -12.86 3.24 -19.31
N ASN A 705 -12.53 1.97 -19.01
CA ASN A 705 -13.30 1.11 -18.12
C ASN A 705 -13.07 1.45 -16.66
N ARG A 706 -11.82 1.70 -16.24
CA ARG A 706 -11.46 2.04 -14.84
C ARG A 706 -10.66 3.34 -14.74
N PRO A 707 -11.27 4.50 -15.02
CA PRO A 707 -10.61 5.78 -14.82
C PRO A 707 -10.26 6.00 -13.34
N THR A 708 -9.15 6.67 -13.08
CA THR A 708 -8.59 6.91 -11.74
C THR A 708 -8.81 8.34 -11.24
N LYS A 709 -9.08 9.28 -12.15
CA LYS A 709 -9.34 10.69 -11.84
C LYS A 709 -10.33 11.31 -12.82
N SER A 710 -11.01 12.36 -12.36
CA SER A 710 -11.88 13.21 -13.16
C SER A 710 -11.42 14.67 -13.14
N ARG A 711 -11.39 15.29 -14.33
CA ARG A 711 -10.77 16.59 -14.61
C ARG A 711 -11.75 17.66 -15.06
N ARG A 712 -13.00 17.27 -15.38
CA ARG A 712 -14.11 18.15 -15.75
C ARG A 712 -15.35 17.78 -14.96
N PHE A 713 -16.25 18.75 -14.79
CA PHE A 713 -17.60 18.47 -14.32
C PHE A 713 -18.49 18.05 -15.50
N MET A 714 -19.67 17.49 -15.20
CA MET A 714 -20.67 17.17 -16.21
C MET A 714 -21.00 18.42 -17.04
N PRO A 715 -20.94 18.35 -18.38
CA PRO A 715 -21.33 19.47 -19.24
C PRO A 715 -22.77 19.93 -19.00
N VAL A 716 -23.00 21.24 -18.98
CA VAL A 716 -24.31 21.84 -18.72
C VAL A 716 -24.96 22.22 -20.05
N LYS A 717 -26.24 21.91 -20.22
CA LYS A 717 -26.98 22.22 -21.44
C LYS A 717 -26.87 23.71 -21.80
N GLY A 718 -26.46 23.99 -23.04
CA GLY A 718 -26.26 25.34 -23.56
C GLY A 718 -24.84 25.90 -23.37
N THR A 719 -23.90 25.12 -22.83
CA THR A 719 -22.47 25.49 -22.82
C THR A 719 -21.71 24.85 -24.00
N PRO A 720 -20.54 25.40 -24.39
CA PRO A 720 -19.70 24.82 -25.44
C PRO A 720 -19.29 23.37 -25.16
N GLU A 721 -19.11 22.99 -23.89
CA GLU A 721 -18.75 21.62 -23.49
C GLU A 721 -19.90 20.63 -23.76
N TYR A 722 -21.15 21.08 -23.66
CA TYR A 722 -22.31 20.25 -23.99
C TYR A 722 -22.45 20.07 -25.50
N GLU A 723 -22.16 21.12 -26.28
CA GLU A 723 -22.09 21.04 -27.74
C GLU A 723 -20.95 20.12 -28.19
N GLU A 724 -19.80 20.15 -27.51
CA GLU A 724 -18.69 19.19 -27.72
C GLU A 724 -19.17 17.77 -27.44
N LEU A 725 -19.80 17.51 -26.29
CA LEU A 725 -20.32 16.19 -25.92
C LEU A 725 -21.32 15.65 -26.95
N ALA A 726 -22.24 16.50 -27.43
CA ALA A 726 -23.24 16.12 -28.41
C ALA A 726 -22.65 15.81 -29.80
N LYS A 727 -21.49 16.41 -30.12
CA LYS A 727 -20.82 16.25 -31.42
C LYS A 727 -19.76 15.13 -31.40
N ASP A 728 -19.03 15.00 -30.31
CA ASP A 728 -17.84 14.15 -30.15
C ASP A 728 -17.73 13.67 -28.69
N TYR A 729 -18.55 12.69 -28.34
CA TYR A 729 -18.65 12.19 -26.98
C TYR A 729 -17.35 11.51 -26.51
N GLU A 730 -16.59 10.88 -27.40
CA GLU A 730 -15.33 10.22 -27.06
C GLU A 730 -14.29 11.24 -26.59
N LYS A 731 -14.14 12.34 -27.33
CA LYS A 731 -13.23 13.42 -26.98
C LYS A 731 -13.61 14.06 -25.64
N THR A 732 -14.89 14.33 -25.42
CA THR A 732 -15.33 14.88 -24.13
C THR A 732 -15.15 13.87 -22.98
N TYR A 733 -15.37 12.57 -23.22
CA TYR A 733 -15.11 11.52 -22.24
C TYR A 733 -13.63 11.49 -21.82
N LEU A 734 -12.71 11.46 -22.80
CA LEU A 734 -11.26 11.44 -22.58
C LEU A 734 -10.75 12.69 -21.86
N LYS A 735 -11.26 13.87 -22.24
CA LYS A 735 -10.96 15.13 -21.55
C LYS A 735 -11.51 15.18 -20.12
N THR A 736 -12.50 14.35 -19.80
CA THR A 736 -13.10 14.26 -18.47
C THR A 736 -12.35 13.30 -17.56
N ILE A 737 -11.95 12.13 -18.05
CA ILE A 737 -11.27 11.10 -17.25
C ILE A 737 -9.75 11.31 -17.18
N THR A 738 -9.00 10.32 -16.69
CA THR A 738 -7.53 10.31 -16.57
C THR A 738 -6.82 10.75 -17.86
N SER A 739 -5.84 11.64 -17.75
CA SER A 739 -4.99 12.12 -18.87
C SER A 739 -4.14 11.01 -19.46
N LYS A 740 -3.60 11.24 -20.66
CA LYS A 740 -2.72 10.28 -21.37
C LYS A 740 -1.49 9.87 -20.55
N ASP A 741 -0.78 10.82 -19.97
CA ASP A 741 0.45 10.52 -19.21
C ASP A 741 0.16 9.69 -17.96
N ASP A 742 -0.80 10.12 -17.14
CA ASP A 742 -1.27 9.36 -15.98
C ASP A 742 -1.84 8.00 -16.36
N THR A 743 -2.46 7.87 -17.52
CA THR A 743 -2.93 6.58 -18.05
C THR A 743 -1.76 5.63 -18.24
N LYS A 744 -0.71 6.07 -18.94
CA LYS A 744 0.49 5.25 -19.16
C LYS A 744 1.12 4.84 -17.83
N GLU A 745 1.19 5.75 -16.86
CA GLU A 745 1.77 5.46 -15.55
C GLU A 745 0.92 4.47 -14.74
N ASN A 746 -0.40 4.70 -14.67
CA ASN A 746 -1.32 3.76 -14.03
C ASN A 746 -1.26 2.37 -14.66
N MET A 747 -1.25 2.29 -15.99
CA MET A 747 -1.18 1.01 -16.71
C MET A 747 0.11 0.25 -16.41
N ARG A 748 1.27 0.92 -16.32
CA ARG A 748 2.55 0.27 -15.95
C ARG A 748 2.47 -0.33 -14.56
N VAL A 749 1.97 0.46 -13.60
CA VAL A 749 1.88 0.05 -12.20
C VAL A 749 0.87 -1.09 -12.04
N MET A 750 -0.35 -0.95 -12.59
CA MET A 750 -1.35 -2.01 -12.55
C MET A 750 -0.84 -3.30 -13.20
N ALA A 751 -0.08 -3.22 -14.30
CA ALA A 751 0.48 -4.40 -14.96
C ALA A 751 1.45 -5.12 -14.02
N LEU A 752 2.34 -4.37 -13.37
CA LEU A 752 3.31 -4.91 -12.42
C LEU A 752 2.61 -5.54 -11.20
N LEU A 753 1.61 -4.86 -10.63
CA LEU A 753 0.87 -5.34 -9.47
C LEU A 753 -0.01 -6.57 -9.79
N SER A 754 -0.37 -6.77 -11.06
CA SER A 754 -1.18 -7.90 -11.52
C SER A 754 -0.36 -9.13 -11.92
N MET A 755 0.96 -9.12 -11.75
CA MET A 755 1.84 -10.23 -12.12
C MET A 755 2.13 -11.17 -10.96
N HIS A 756 2.06 -12.47 -11.22
CA HIS A 756 2.63 -13.49 -10.35
C HIS A 756 4.12 -13.68 -10.66
N VAL A 757 4.96 -13.70 -9.61
CA VAL A 757 6.38 -14.03 -9.73
C VAL A 757 6.56 -15.53 -9.97
N ALA A 758 7.69 -15.92 -10.58
CA ALA A 758 7.93 -17.31 -10.94
C ALA A 758 8.15 -18.23 -9.74
N ASP A 759 8.59 -17.68 -8.62
CA ASP A 759 8.81 -18.36 -7.34
C ASP A 759 7.69 -18.05 -6.33
N GLU A 760 6.49 -17.69 -6.81
CA GLU A 760 5.34 -17.47 -5.95
C GLU A 760 4.94 -18.76 -5.22
N GLN A 761 4.40 -18.62 -4.01
CA GLN A 761 3.82 -19.72 -3.24
C GLN A 761 2.32 -19.51 -3.12
N TYR A 762 1.55 -20.41 -3.73
CA TYR A 762 0.10 -20.35 -3.71
C TYR A 762 -0.46 -20.99 -2.43
N ILE A 763 -1.72 -20.66 -2.13
CA ILE A 763 -2.45 -21.23 -1.01
C ILE A 763 -2.47 -22.76 -1.09
N GLY A 764 -2.10 -23.43 0.01
CA GLY A 764 -1.94 -24.89 0.04
C GLY A 764 -0.54 -25.38 -0.36
N GLU A 765 0.39 -24.48 -0.71
CA GLU A 765 1.80 -24.77 -0.97
C GLU A 765 2.70 -24.26 0.16
N ARG A 766 3.87 -24.88 0.33
CA ARG A 766 4.94 -24.41 1.23
C ARG A 766 6.30 -24.73 0.62
N ILE A 767 7.23 -23.79 0.71
CA ILE A 767 8.59 -23.97 0.19
C ILE A 767 9.35 -25.12 0.86
N GLU A 768 9.08 -25.38 2.14
CA GLU A 768 9.71 -26.49 2.87
C GLU A 768 9.04 -27.85 2.58
N GLY A 769 7.99 -27.87 1.76
CA GLY A 769 7.19 -29.06 1.49
C GLY A 769 6.58 -29.63 2.78
N GLY A 770 6.98 -30.83 3.15
CA GLY A 770 6.55 -31.49 4.39
C GLY A 770 7.48 -31.29 5.60
N LEU A 771 8.55 -30.51 5.47
CA LEU A 771 9.64 -30.45 6.46
C LEU A 771 9.53 -29.27 7.46
N TRP A 772 8.54 -28.40 7.31
CA TRP A 772 8.30 -27.26 8.21
C TRP A 772 7.85 -27.67 9.62
N THR A 773 7.41 -28.92 9.80
CA THR A 773 7.13 -29.52 11.10
C THR A 773 7.40 -31.02 11.12
N SER A 774 7.72 -31.57 12.30
CA SER A 774 7.87 -33.01 12.52
C SER A 774 6.55 -33.72 12.80
N ASP A 775 5.47 -32.96 13.02
CA ASP A 775 4.15 -33.49 13.37
C ASP A 775 3.44 -34.04 12.13
N LEU A 776 3.53 -35.35 11.91
CA LEU A 776 3.06 -36.01 10.68
C LEU A 776 1.54 -35.86 10.44
N GLU A 777 0.74 -35.86 11.52
CA GLU A 777 -0.71 -35.64 11.42
C GLU A 777 -1.04 -34.25 10.87
N VAL A 778 -0.27 -33.24 11.28
CA VAL A 778 -0.40 -31.85 10.82
C VAL A 778 0.03 -31.73 9.35
N VAL A 779 1.11 -32.40 8.95
CA VAL A 779 1.54 -32.46 7.54
C VAL A 779 0.47 -33.10 6.66
N GLU A 780 -0.17 -34.17 7.12
CA GLU A 780 -1.26 -34.81 6.35
C GLU A 780 -2.52 -33.94 6.29
N ALA A 781 -2.88 -33.26 7.38
CA ALA A 781 -3.96 -32.28 7.38
C ALA A 781 -3.69 -31.13 6.38
N TYR A 782 -2.44 -30.67 6.24
CA TYR A 782 -2.08 -29.66 5.23
C TYR A 782 -2.19 -30.20 3.80
N LYS A 783 -1.78 -31.45 3.57
CA LYS A 783 -1.97 -32.10 2.25
C LYS A 783 -3.45 -32.27 1.92
N LYS A 784 -4.29 -32.58 2.91
CA LYS A 784 -5.75 -32.63 2.75
C LYS A 784 -6.31 -31.26 2.38
N PHE A 785 -5.82 -30.19 2.99
CA PHE A 785 -6.15 -28.82 2.58
C PHE A 785 -5.78 -28.53 1.12
N GLY A 786 -4.55 -28.85 0.70
CA GLY A 786 -4.13 -28.70 -0.70
C GLY A 786 -4.98 -29.51 -1.69
N ARG A 787 -5.31 -30.77 -1.38
CA ARG A 787 -6.24 -31.58 -2.19
C ARG A 787 -7.63 -30.94 -2.26
N LYS A 788 -8.12 -30.39 -1.14
CA LYS A 788 -9.41 -29.74 -1.10
C LYS A 788 -9.48 -28.50 -1.99
N LEU A 789 -8.41 -27.72 -2.02
CA LEU A 789 -8.29 -26.55 -2.92
C LEU A 789 -8.31 -26.98 -4.39
N ALA A 790 -7.63 -28.07 -4.76
CA ALA A 790 -7.69 -28.60 -6.12
C ALA A 790 -9.12 -29.03 -6.53
N GLU A 791 -9.85 -29.70 -5.63
CA GLU A 791 -11.28 -30.04 -5.85
C GLU A 791 -12.15 -28.78 -6.01
N ILE A 792 -11.88 -27.74 -5.21
CA ILE A 792 -12.60 -26.46 -5.32
C ILE A 792 -12.32 -25.83 -6.69
N GLU A 793 -11.08 -25.83 -7.16
CA GLU A 793 -10.75 -25.28 -8.47
C GLU A 793 -11.52 -25.95 -9.61
N GLU A 794 -11.62 -27.29 -9.59
CA GLU A 794 -12.44 -28.03 -10.57
C GLU A 794 -13.91 -27.58 -10.52
N LYS A 795 -14.45 -27.37 -9.32
CA LYS A 795 -15.81 -26.84 -9.12
C LYS A 795 -15.96 -25.41 -9.66
N LEU A 796 -14.94 -24.55 -9.50
CA LEU A 796 -14.97 -23.18 -10.02
C LEU A 796 -14.90 -23.17 -11.55
N VAL A 797 -14.10 -24.06 -12.15
CA VAL A 797 -14.08 -24.27 -13.60
C VAL A 797 -15.46 -24.72 -14.11
N GLN A 798 -16.13 -25.64 -13.40
CA GLN A 798 -17.49 -26.05 -13.76
C GLN A 798 -18.50 -24.91 -13.64
N ARG A 799 -18.42 -24.08 -12.59
CA ARG A 799 -19.27 -22.88 -12.43
C ARG A 799 -19.08 -21.89 -13.57
N ASN A 800 -17.83 -21.66 -13.98
CA ASN A 800 -17.57 -20.87 -15.16
C ASN A 800 -18.23 -21.55 -16.37
N ASN A 801 -18.00 -22.82 -16.66
CA ASN A 801 -18.62 -23.45 -17.84
C ASN A 801 -20.17 -23.61 -17.82
N ASP A 802 -20.86 -23.22 -16.73
CA ASP A 802 -22.32 -23.24 -16.63
C ASP A 802 -22.93 -21.94 -17.18
N GLU A 803 -23.51 -22.02 -18.39
CA GLU A 803 -24.15 -20.89 -19.07
C GLU A 803 -25.35 -20.28 -18.32
N SER A 804 -25.90 -20.99 -17.32
CA SER A 804 -26.95 -20.43 -16.45
C SER A 804 -26.42 -19.41 -15.45
N LEU A 805 -25.11 -19.41 -15.16
CA LEU A 805 -24.42 -18.47 -14.27
C LEU A 805 -23.88 -17.26 -15.05
N ARG A 806 -24.80 -16.36 -15.40
CA ARG A 806 -24.57 -15.23 -16.32
C ARG A 806 -23.55 -14.19 -15.81
N ASN A 807 -23.42 -14.01 -14.50
CA ASN A 807 -22.55 -12.97 -13.93
C ASN A 807 -21.06 -13.35 -13.98
N ARG A 808 -20.74 -14.61 -14.31
CA ARG A 808 -19.35 -15.09 -14.34
C ARG A 808 -18.54 -14.62 -15.54
N TYR A 809 -19.19 -14.17 -16.61
CA TYR A 809 -18.53 -13.74 -17.86
C TYR A 809 -18.87 -12.32 -18.28
N GLY A 810 -20.14 -11.95 -18.16
CA GLY A 810 -20.66 -10.71 -18.72
C GLY A 810 -20.56 -10.60 -20.24
N PRO A 811 -20.88 -9.42 -20.79
CA PRO A 811 -20.73 -9.11 -22.21
C PRO A 811 -19.26 -9.06 -22.66
N VAL A 812 -18.32 -8.83 -21.73
CA VAL A 812 -16.86 -8.86 -22.01
C VAL A 812 -16.30 -10.27 -22.23
N LYS A 813 -17.09 -11.30 -21.91
CA LYS A 813 -16.72 -12.73 -22.06
C LYS A 813 -15.46 -13.11 -21.26
N LEU A 814 -15.33 -12.57 -20.06
CA LEU A 814 -14.20 -12.80 -19.15
C LEU A 814 -14.63 -13.69 -17.98
N PRO A 815 -14.36 -15.02 -18.02
CA PRO A 815 -14.69 -15.91 -16.89
C PRO A 815 -14.02 -15.46 -15.59
N TYR A 816 -14.77 -15.49 -14.48
CA TYR A 816 -14.25 -15.10 -13.17
C TYR A 816 -13.31 -16.16 -12.61
N THR A 817 -11.99 -15.91 -12.68
CA THR A 817 -10.96 -16.85 -12.25
C THR A 817 -10.07 -16.35 -11.11
N LEU A 818 -10.33 -15.15 -10.58
CA LEU A 818 -9.50 -14.52 -9.52
C LEU A 818 -9.38 -15.35 -8.24
N LEU A 819 -10.36 -16.22 -7.96
CA LEU A 819 -10.37 -17.10 -6.79
C LEU A 819 -10.04 -18.57 -7.12
N HIS A 820 -9.49 -18.85 -8.30
CA HIS A 820 -8.86 -20.14 -8.56
C HIS A 820 -7.58 -20.24 -7.72
N PRO A 821 -7.41 -21.29 -6.89
CA PRO A 821 -6.24 -21.44 -6.02
C PRO A 821 -4.90 -21.40 -6.76
N SER A 822 -4.79 -22.09 -7.90
CA SER A 822 -3.53 -22.24 -8.63
C SER A 822 -3.37 -21.30 -9.83
N SER A 823 -2.11 -21.01 -10.16
CA SER A 823 -1.72 -20.20 -11.31
C SER A 823 -0.28 -20.49 -11.74
N GLY A 824 0.19 -19.75 -12.75
CA GLY A 824 1.58 -19.71 -13.18
C GLY A 824 2.12 -18.28 -13.12
N ALA A 825 3.39 -18.11 -13.44
CA ALA A 825 4.01 -16.79 -13.50
C ALA A 825 3.32 -15.88 -14.55
N GLY A 826 3.33 -14.58 -14.29
CA GLY A 826 2.80 -13.55 -15.20
C GLY A 826 1.40 -13.05 -14.84
N MET A 827 0.79 -12.31 -15.77
CA MET A 827 -0.50 -11.65 -15.58
C MET A 827 -1.65 -12.56 -16.04
N THR A 828 -2.11 -13.43 -15.14
CA THR A 828 -2.97 -14.57 -15.49
C THR A 828 -4.45 -14.39 -15.12
N PHE A 829 -4.80 -13.38 -14.32
CA PHE A 829 -6.16 -13.16 -13.78
C PHE A 829 -6.68 -14.33 -12.92
N ARG A 830 -5.77 -15.09 -12.31
CA ARG A 830 -6.07 -16.24 -11.44
C ARG A 830 -4.89 -16.57 -10.53
N GLY A 831 -5.14 -17.32 -9.46
CA GLY A 831 -4.13 -17.72 -8.49
C GLY A 831 -4.28 -16.98 -7.18
N ILE A 832 -4.25 -17.73 -6.08
CA ILE A 832 -4.31 -17.18 -4.73
C ILE A 832 -2.96 -17.41 -4.08
N PRO A 833 -2.06 -16.41 -4.01
CA PRO A 833 -0.85 -16.48 -3.20
C PRO A 833 -1.16 -16.73 -1.73
N ASN A 834 -0.20 -17.25 -0.97
CA ASN A 834 -0.34 -17.36 0.47
C ASN A 834 -0.45 -15.98 1.16
N SER A 835 0.20 -14.95 0.60
CA SER A 835 0.42 -13.65 1.25
C SER A 835 0.15 -12.46 0.33
N ILE A 836 0.23 -11.27 0.92
CA ILE A 836 0.26 -10.00 0.20
C ILE A 836 1.68 -9.81 -0.34
N SER A 837 1.96 -10.42 -1.49
CA SER A 837 3.32 -10.55 -2.03
C SER A 837 3.66 -9.50 -3.10
N ILE A 838 2.68 -8.71 -3.54
CA ILE A 838 2.82 -7.70 -4.61
C ILE A 838 1.92 -6.52 -4.32
#